data_AF-A0ABD3MI05-F1
#
_entry.id   AF-A0ABD3MI05-F1
#
_cell.length_a   1.000
_cell.length_b   1.000
_cell.length_c   1.000
_cell.angle_alpha   90.00
_cell.angle_beta   90.00
_cell.angle_gamma   90.00
#
_symmetry.space_group_name_H-M   'P 1'
#
loop_
_entity.id
_entity.type
_entity.pdbx_description
1 polymer ?
#
loop_
_entity_poly.entity_id
_entity_poly.type
_entity_poly.pdbx_seq_one_letter_code
_entity_poly.pdbx_strand_id
1 'polypeptide(L)'
;MTDLTRAMSSSKLSNMSSGKLSDMPRSDSESSLLSLEHDLTKVLRTSVMKIFSAMSEIGQVAFKSLMGEFPQYNDIWLKTLNSLLATSTTSKADVRRVSFIVAKDGKTDNNLYPLPSVFTFRETAAFKEDHLYRDIEPTVSYQLETLRLTKNFSLTCLGDRMSPSGQIYLYKATPKASALAKDKKANRAPRIFARAVSFINDFSAGSFEQLLIEAFNALESIKTACVPGDNHLFINIVGASQSTIIDPVSVEQVVASILKRHSKRTTRLGIAEVEAKAVCKLADDVDSHPISLRLVASNPTGFVQVMNTYVEAVDESGSACLQPIGGTKASLAGSGDSSWEGLDITAPYPLTRPFDAQRKAALRSSDTLYCYDLPALFEAAVEKQWASVSAAGTQPTMVMFTTELVVRKKSGGHHWTMADYMNGQLELVETQRKAGKNDVGMVAWLMTLKTVECPNGRQIVLIANDITHKAGSFGTREDVVFKLASVYARQRRVPRLYMAANSGARIGLAEGIKKTFKVAFKNPSNPESGFDFLYVNKSDYESLGVAQKELIAEPATYNGEEIFKITDIIGSEPDLGVENLKGSGLIAGETSLAYDDIFTLTIVLGRTVGIGAYLVRLGQRTIQKSSNSPIILTGYQALNKLMGVDVYSTNDQLGGPAIMYSNGISHLTENDHLSVVVSAIHWLSYVPTVRGGLLPITDITGIDDIDRAISFARWMLLLTGQEDDNGGWHGGFFDKGSFTETLAGWAKTVVVGRARLGGIPMGVIVTENRSAEAIRPADPADLKASETVIQEAGGVWFPNSAYKTAQAINDFRTEDLPLIIFANWRGFSGGQRDMFDEVLKYGSLIVDAFVKFQQPVFVYIPPHAEIRGGAWVVLDASINESVMEMYASANNARGGVLEANGAASVKYRTKDMIGTMHRLDE
;
A
#
# COMPACT_ATOMS: atom_id res chain seq x y z
N MET A 1 44.41 -42.35 -7.06
CA MET A 1 43.21 -42.87 -7.76
C MET A 1 43.45 -44.23 -8.44
N THR A 2 44.59 -44.45 -9.09
CA THR A 2 44.91 -45.70 -9.82
C THR A 2 44.94 -46.97 -8.95
N ASP A 3 45.38 -46.90 -7.70
CA ASP A 3 45.41 -48.07 -6.80
C ASP A 3 44.05 -48.47 -6.21
N LEU A 4 43.12 -47.51 -6.07
CA LEU A 4 41.77 -47.74 -5.53
C LEU A 4 40.88 -48.47 -6.55
N THR A 5 41.01 -48.09 -7.83
CA THR A 5 40.34 -48.74 -8.96
C THR A 5 40.82 -50.20 -9.12
N ARG A 6 42.11 -50.45 -8.85
CA ARG A 6 42.70 -51.80 -8.88
C ARG A 6 42.21 -52.68 -7.73
N ALA A 7 42.12 -52.13 -6.52
CA ALA A 7 41.62 -52.83 -5.34
C ALA A 7 40.12 -53.20 -5.44
N MET A 8 39.29 -52.33 -6.03
CA MET A 8 37.87 -52.65 -6.29
C MET A 8 37.73 -53.72 -7.38
N SER A 9 38.55 -53.69 -8.43
CA SER A 9 38.53 -54.71 -9.51
C SER A 9 38.97 -56.11 -9.06
N SER A 10 39.78 -56.22 -7.99
CA SER A 10 40.28 -57.49 -7.46
C SER A 10 39.44 -58.07 -6.31
N SER A 11 38.40 -57.38 -5.89
CA SER A 11 37.46 -57.85 -4.86
C SER A 11 36.29 -58.60 -5.51
N LYS A 12 35.66 -59.54 -4.80
CA LYS A 12 34.52 -60.39 -5.28
C LYS A 12 33.27 -59.61 -5.74
N LEU A 13 33.34 -58.29 -5.87
CA LEU A 13 32.28 -57.39 -6.33
C LEU A 13 32.01 -57.47 -7.85
N SER A 14 32.94 -58.00 -8.67
CA SER A 14 32.72 -58.14 -10.12
C SER A 14 31.68 -59.21 -10.51
N ASN A 15 31.35 -60.14 -9.61
CA ASN A 15 30.43 -61.25 -9.90
C ASN A 15 28.96 -60.97 -9.52
N MET A 16 28.65 -59.78 -9.01
CA MET A 16 27.26 -59.39 -8.71
C MET A 16 26.63 -58.51 -9.80
N SER A 17 27.38 -58.10 -10.83
CA SER A 17 26.88 -57.18 -11.87
C SER A 17 26.12 -57.87 -13.03
N SER A 18 25.88 -59.18 -13.00
CA SER A 18 25.18 -59.90 -14.08
C SER A 18 24.00 -60.78 -13.64
N GLY A 19 23.52 -60.66 -12.39
CA GLY A 19 22.35 -61.40 -11.90
C GLY A 19 21.24 -60.43 -11.47
N LYS A 20 20.04 -60.58 -12.03
CA LYS A 20 18.84 -59.84 -11.61
C LYS A 20 18.58 -60.08 -10.11
N LEU A 21 18.78 -59.04 -9.29
CA LEU A 21 18.54 -59.05 -7.85
C LEU A 21 17.05 -58.92 -7.46
N SER A 22 16.12 -59.17 -8.40
CA SER A 22 14.67 -59.06 -8.15
C SER A 22 14.04 -60.30 -7.50
N ASP A 23 14.73 -61.43 -7.44
CA ASP A 23 14.14 -62.73 -7.05
C ASP A 23 14.79 -63.42 -5.82
N MET A 24 15.46 -62.69 -4.92
CA MET A 24 16.00 -63.27 -3.67
C MET A 24 15.14 -62.97 -2.42
N PRO A 25 14.92 -63.96 -1.51
CA PRO A 25 14.18 -63.77 -0.27
C PRO A 25 14.90 -62.83 0.71
N ARG A 26 14.13 -61.99 1.43
CA ARG A 26 14.61 -60.87 2.28
C ARG A 26 15.68 -61.22 3.33
N SER A 27 15.79 -62.47 3.79
CA SER A 27 16.76 -62.85 4.84
C SER A 27 18.22 -62.88 4.38
N ASP A 28 18.49 -63.11 3.09
CA ASP A 28 19.87 -63.13 2.55
C ASP A 28 20.40 -61.73 2.19
N SER A 29 19.53 -60.72 2.24
CA SER A 29 19.90 -59.32 1.98
C SER A 29 20.63 -58.66 3.14
N GLU A 30 20.31 -59.00 4.40
CA GLU A 30 20.96 -58.40 5.58
C GLU A 30 22.38 -58.91 5.80
N SER A 31 22.63 -60.22 5.57
CA SER A 31 23.96 -60.82 5.73
C SER A 31 24.94 -60.36 4.65
N SER A 32 24.45 -60.20 3.41
CA SER A 32 25.23 -59.66 2.29
C SER A 32 25.52 -58.17 2.46
N LEU A 33 24.57 -57.36 2.99
CA LEU A 33 24.78 -55.95 3.34
C LEU A 33 25.83 -55.75 4.44
N LEU A 34 25.82 -56.58 5.49
CA LEU A 34 26.84 -56.54 6.56
C LEU A 34 28.24 -56.90 6.05
N SER A 35 28.34 -57.86 5.10
CA SER A 35 29.62 -58.20 4.46
C SER A 35 30.16 -57.05 3.59
N LEU A 36 29.25 -56.34 2.92
CA LEU A 36 29.53 -55.20 2.06
C LEU A 36 30.04 -54.01 2.89
N GLU A 37 29.41 -53.73 4.04
CA GLU A 37 29.79 -52.71 5.01
C GLU A 37 31.21 -52.98 5.58
N HIS A 38 31.51 -54.24 5.90
CA HIS A 38 32.82 -54.64 6.42
C HIS A 38 33.94 -54.50 5.37
N ASP A 39 33.71 -54.91 4.12
CA ASP A 39 34.69 -54.81 3.04
C ASP A 39 34.91 -53.36 2.56
N LEU A 40 33.84 -52.55 2.48
CA LEU A 40 33.93 -51.10 2.23
C LEU A 40 34.77 -50.40 3.29
N THR A 41 34.50 -50.68 4.57
CA THR A 41 35.23 -50.08 5.70
C THR A 41 36.73 -50.38 5.61
N LYS A 42 37.13 -51.60 5.24
CA LYS A 42 38.54 -52.03 5.16
C LYS A 42 39.30 -51.37 4.00
N VAL A 43 38.68 -51.26 2.83
CA VAL A 43 39.27 -50.61 1.63
C VAL A 43 39.38 -49.09 1.81
N LEU A 44 38.34 -48.48 2.39
CA LEU A 44 38.30 -47.04 2.69
C LEU A 44 39.35 -46.69 3.75
N ARG A 45 39.48 -47.48 4.82
CA ARG A 45 40.41 -47.22 5.93
C ARG A 45 41.87 -47.11 5.46
N THR A 46 42.31 -47.99 4.57
CA THR A 46 43.70 -48.02 4.09
C THR A 46 44.00 -46.84 3.15
N SER A 47 43.03 -46.45 2.33
CA SER A 47 43.18 -45.39 1.34
C SER A 47 43.04 -44.00 1.97
N VAL A 48 42.12 -43.84 2.91
CA VAL A 48 41.81 -42.58 3.57
C VAL A 48 42.88 -42.21 4.61
N MET A 49 43.46 -43.18 5.33
CA MET A 49 44.62 -42.94 6.22
C MET A 49 45.83 -42.34 5.50
N LYS A 50 46.14 -42.79 4.27
CA LYS A 50 47.23 -42.23 3.44
C LYS A 50 46.94 -40.81 2.96
N ILE A 51 45.67 -40.48 2.74
CA ILE A 51 45.23 -39.15 2.33
C ILE A 51 45.32 -38.18 3.51
N PHE A 52 44.85 -38.59 4.70
CA PHE A 52 44.90 -37.76 5.92
C PHE A 52 46.34 -37.40 6.35
N SER A 53 47.33 -38.27 6.12
CA SER A 53 48.73 -37.96 6.41
C SER A 53 49.37 -36.92 5.46
N ALA A 54 48.70 -36.58 4.35
CA ALA A 54 49.21 -35.66 3.32
C ALA A 54 48.40 -34.35 3.20
N MET A 55 47.36 -34.17 4.01
CA MET A 55 46.47 -33.01 3.95
C MET A 55 46.97 -31.86 4.83
N SER A 56 46.81 -30.63 4.34
CA SER A 56 46.95 -29.39 5.13
C SER A 56 45.63 -28.61 5.10
N GLU A 57 45.17 -28.18 6.29
CA GLU A 57 44.00 -27.36 6.64
C GLU A 57 42.59 -27.77 6.15
N ILE A 58 42.38 -28.14 4.89
CA ILE A 58 41.06 -28.50 4.31
C ILE A 58 41.19 -29.73 3.43
N GLY A 59 40.34 -30.75 3.66
CA GLY A 59 40.36 -31.99 2.90
C GLY A 59 39.08 -32.29 2.11
N GLN A 60 39.21 -32.62 0.82
CA GLN A 60 38.13 -33.22 0.01
C GLN A 60 38.55 -34.62 -0.47
N VAL A 61 37.66 -35.59 -0.35
CA VAL A 61 37.89 -36.98 -0.78
C VAL A 61 36.71 -37.43 -1.65
N ALA A 62 36.97 -37.70 -2.92
CA ALA A 62 35.95 -38.19 -3.86
C ALA A 62 36.00 -39.71 -4.00
N PHE A 63 34.83 -40.34 -3.95
CA PHE A 63 34.60 -41.77 -4.18
C PHE A 63 33.67 -41.97 -5.37
N LYS A 64 33.95 -42.98 -6.19
CA LYS A 64 33.05 -43.44 -7.24
C LYS A 64 32.30 -44.68 -6.73
N SER A 65 30.97 -44.61 -6.63
CA SER A 65 30.13 -45.72 -6.19
C SER A 65 29.62 -46.53 -7.39
N LEU A 66 29.64 -47.86 -7.28
CA LEU A 66 28.98 -48.80 -8.19
C LEU A 66 27.56 -49.21 -7.70
N MET A 67 27.10 -48.66 -6.56
CA MET A 67 25.79 -48.98 -5.98
C MET A 67 24.73 -47.96 -6.40
N GLY A 68 23.57 -48.46 -6.83
CA GLY A 68 22.46 -47.70 -7.40
C GLY A 68 21.65 -46.81 -6.43
N GLU A 69 20.65 -46.14 -7.00
CA GLU A 69 19.94 -44.94 -6.51
C GLU A 69 18.99 -45.09 -5.28
N PHE A 70 19.27 -45.91 -4.27
CA PHE A 70 18.32 -46.04 -3.13
C PHE A 70 18.72 -45.22 -1.88
N PRO A 71 17.77 -44.47 -1.26
CA PRO A 71 18.00 -43.69 -0.03
C PRO A 71 18.55 -44.50 1.16
N GLN A 72 18.23 -45.79 1.18
CA GLN A 72 18.63 -46.77 2.18
C GLN A 72 20.16 -46.90 2.31
N TYR A 73 20.89 -46.56 1.25
CA TYR A 73 22.36 -46.61 1.22
C TYR A 73 23.02 -45.36 1.84
N ASN A 74 22.33 -44.22 1.95
CA ASN A 74 22.90 -43.02 2.57
C ASN A 74 23.16 -43.22 4.06
N ASP A 75 22.28 -43.92 4.78
CA ASP A 75 22.47 -44.26 6.19
C ASP A 75 23.63 -45.24 6.40
N ILE A 76 23.86 -46.16 5.44
CA ILE A 76 24.99 -47.11 5.45
C ILE A 76 26.31 -46.37 5.23
N TRP A 77 26.36 -45.48 4.23
CA TRP A 77 27.51 -44.60 4.01
C TRP A 77 27.79 -43.74 5.23
N LEU A 78 26.76 -43.19 5.87
CA LEU A 78 26.89 -42.37 7.06
C LEU A 78 27.51 -43.14 8.25
N LYS A 79 27.02 -44.36 8.52
CA LYS A 79 27.58 -45.22 9.57
C LYS A 79 29.04 -45.57 9.30
N THR A 80 29.36 -45.88 8.04
CA THR A 80 30.71 -46.23 7.58
C THR A 80 31.69 -45.04 7.69
N LEU A 81 31.26 -43.84 7.29
CA LEU A 81 32.09 -42.63 7.36
C LEU A 81 32.29 -42.16 8.81
N ASN A 82 31.26 -42.24 9.65
CA ASN A 82 31.37 -41.95 11.09
C ASN A 82 32.34 -42.90 11.80
N SER A 83 32.28 -44.21 11.50
CA SER A 83 33.20 -45.19 12.11
C SER A 83 34.65 -44.97 11.66
N LEU A 84 34.85 -44.54 10.41
CA LEU A 84 36.16 -44.23 9.84
C LEU A 84 36.77 -42.95 10.46
N LEU A 85 35.97 -41.91 10.70
CA LEU A 85 36.43 -40.68 11.35
C LEU A 85 36.65 -40.87 12.86
N ALA A 86 35.84 -41.70 13.53
CA ALA A 86 36.02 -42.03 14.95
C ALA A 86 37.31 -42.81 15.25
N THR A 87 37.85 -43.54 14.25
CA THR A 87 39.04 -44.37 14.39
C THR A 87 40.33 -43.74 13.85
N SER A 88 40.25 -42.57 13.21
CA SER A 88 41.41 -41.86 12.64
C SER A 88 41.90 -40.74 13.57
N THR A 89 43.21 -40.49 13.60
CA THR A 89 43.82 -39.39 14.38
C THR A 89 43.73 -38.08 13.60
N THR A 90 42.51 -37.60 13.38
CA THR A 90 42.23 -36.32 12.68
C THR A 90 42.72 -35.09 13.45
N SER A 91 43.07 -35.21 14.73
CA SER A 91 43.63 -34.13 15.56
C SER A 91 45.10 -33.80 15.29
N LYS A 92 45.83 -34.59 14.49
CA LYS A 92 47.26 -34.39 14.22
C LYS A 92 47.57 -33.51 13.01
N ALA A 93 46.61 -33.31 12.12
CA ALA A 93 46.68 -32.39 11.00
C ALA A 93 45.62 -31.32 11.28
N ASP A 94 45.94 -30.03 11.18
CA ASP A 94 45.08 -28.87 11.51
C ASP A 94 43.85 -28.74 10.58
N VAL A 95 43.09 -29.84 10.42
CA VAL A 95 42.05 -30.03 9.40
C VAL A 95 40.74 -29.47 9.93
N ARG A 96 40.31 -28.35 9.39
CA ARG A 96 39.06 -27.68 9.79
C ARG A 96 37.81 -28.43 9.32
N ARG A 97 37.89 -29.11 8.17
CA ARG A 97 36.77 -29.86 7.56
C ARG A 97 37.22 -30.96 6.61
N VAL A 98 36.39 -32.00 6.51
CA VAL A 98 36.51 -33.10 5.54
C VAL A 98 35.18 -33.29 4.83
N SER A 99 35.20 -33.28 3.49
CA SER A 99 34.02 -33.57 2.67
C SER A 99 34.24 -34.80 1.81
N PHE A 100 33.27 -35.72 1.84
CA PHE A 100 33.23 -36.92 1.03
C PHE A 100 32.21 -36.76 -0.08
N ILE A 101 32.65 -36.90 -1.33
CA ILE A 101 31.80 -36.81 -2.51
C ILE A 101 31.59 -38.22 -3.05
N VAL A 102 30.35 -38.68 -3.08
CA VAL A 102 29.96 -40.01 -3.58
C VAL A 102 29.23 -39.84 -4.90
N ALA A 103 29.93 -40.15 -6.00
CA ALA A 103 29.33 -40.14 -7.33
C ALA A 103 28.39 -41.34 -7.50
N LYS A 104 27.19 -41.09 -8.05
CA LYS A 104 26.17 -42.10 -8.37
C LYS A 104 26.32 -42.48 -9.86
N ASP A 105 26.48 -43.76 -10.17
CA ASP A 105 26.52 -44.26 -11.55
C ASP A 105 25.12 -44.72 -12.00
N GLY A 106 24.68 -44.30 -13.20
CA GLY A 106 23.38 -44.64 -13.79
C GLY A 106 22.69 -43.41 -14.40
N LYS A 107 21.83 -43.60 -15.40
CA LYS A 107 20.90 -42.55 -15.85
C LYS A 107 19.60 -42.74 -15.07
N THR A 108 19.06 -41.66 -14.51
CA THR A 108 17.70 -41.64 -13.98
C THR A 108 16.68 -41.93 -15.09
N ASP A 109 15.44 -42.31 -14.74
CA ASP A 109 14.33 -42.55 -15.69
C ASP A 109 14.10 -41.40 -16.70
N ASN A 110 14.59 -40.19 -16.39
CA ASN A 110 14.51 -39.00 -17.25
C ASN A 110 15.79 -38.72 -18.07
N ASN A 111 16.69 -39.69 -18.26
CA ASN A 111 17.96 -39.55 -18.99
C ASN A 111 18.96 -38.54 -18.40
N LEU A 112 18.75 -38.07 -17.17
CA LEU A 112 19.64 -37.15 -16.45
C LEU A 112 20.62 -37.93 -15.57
N TYR A 113 21.87 -37.47 -15.48
CA TYR A 113 22.85 -37.99 -14.52
C TYR A 113 22.45 -37.56 -13.09
N PRO A 114 22.43 -38.48 -12.12
CA PRO A 114 22.14 -38.15 -10.74
C PRO A 114 23.27 -37.29 -10.14
N LEU A 115 22.89 -36.24 -9.40
CA LEU A 115 23.85 -35.40 -8.68
C LEU A 115 24.59 -36.22 -7.61
N PRO A 116 25.90 -35.95 -7.40
CA PRO A 116 26.69 -36.66 -6.40
C PRO A 116 26.19 -36.33 -4.99
N SER A 117 26.26 -37.32 -4.09
CA SER A 117 25.96 -37.09 -2.68
C SER A 117 27.19 -36.61 -1.93
N VAL A 118 27.04 -35.57 -1.10
CA VAL A 118 28.15 -34.93 -0.38
C VAL A 118 27.92 -35.03 1.11
N PHE A 119 28.91 -35.55 1.85
CA PHE A 119 28.89 -35.66 3.31
C PHE A 119 30.03 -34.84 3.89
N THR A 120 29.72 -33.84 4.71
CA THR A 120 30.73 -32.93 5.28
C THR A 120 30.81 -33.06 6.79
N PHE A 121 32.04 -33.15 7.31
CA PHE A 121 32.37 -33.28 8.71
C PHE A 121 33.29 -32.13 9.12
N ARG A 122 32.95 -31.41 10.20
CA ARG A 122 33.67 -30.21 10.64
C ARG A 122 34.30 -30.41 12.02
N GLU A 123 35.48 -29.83 12.23
CA GLU A 123 36.18 -29.85 13.52
C GLU A 123 35.32 -29.24 14.63
N THR A 124 34.67 -28.09 14.37
CA THR A 124 33.79 -27.39 15.33
C THR A 124 32.60 -28.24 15.78
N ALA A 125 32.23 -29.26 15.01
CA ALA A 125 31.17 -30.22 15.32
C ALA A 125 31.72 -31.56 15.83
N ALA A 126 32.98 -31.59 16.27
CA ALA A 126 33.72 -32.79 16.68
C ALA A 126 33.74 -33.89 15.59
N PHE A 127 33.87 -33.49 14.33
CA PHE A 127 33.80 -34.37 13.15
C PHE A 127 32.55 -35.26 13.11
N LYS A 128 31.43 -34.77 13.66
CA LYS A 128 30.09 -35.30 13.34
C LYS A 128 29.63 -34.72 12.01
N GLU A 129 28.82 -35.49 11.29
CA GLU A 129 28.23 -35.01 10.04
C GLU A 129 27.42 -33.75 10.31
N ASP A 130 27.64 -32.73 9.49
CA ASP A 130 26.82 -31.55 9.46
C ASP A 130 25.77 -31.66 8.36
N HIS A 131 24.54 -31.97 8.78
CA HIS A 131 23.40 -32.12 7.87
C HIS A 131 23.08 -30.87 7.05
N LEU A 132 23.58 -29.68 7.42
CA LEU A 132 23.42 -28.46 6.64
C LEU A 132 24.09 -28.55 5.26
N TYR A 133 25.22 -29.25 5.19
CA TYR A 133 26.04 -29.40 3.98
C TYR A 133 25.81 -30.75 3.28
N ARG A 134 24.76 -31.48 3.66
CA ARG A 134 24.44 -32.75 3.01
C ARG A 134 24.01 -32.47 1.56
N ASP A 135 24.64 -33.17 0.62
CA ASP A 135 24.44 -33.01 -0.83
C ASP A 135 24.77 -31.61 -1.37
N ILE A 136 25.55 -30.82 -0.61
CA ILE A 136 25.99 -29.48 -1.00
C ILE A 136 27.50 -29.37 -0.81
N GLU A 137 28.19 -28.86 -1.82
CA GLU A 137 29.61 -28.55 -1.66
C GLU A 137 29.79 -27.38 -0.67
N PRO A 138 30.68 -27.48 0.33
CA PRO A 138 30.85 -26.42 1.34
C PRO A 138 31.23 -25.04 0.79
N THR A 139 31.88 -24.99 -0.38
CA THR A 139 32.20 -23.75 -1.10
C THR A 139 30.94 -23.08 -1.64
N VAL A 140 30.03 -23.85 -2.21
CA VAL A 140 28.71 -23.40 -2.66
C VAL A 140 27.83 -22.99 -1.48
N SER A 141 27.92 -23.66 -0.34
CA SER A 141 27.17 -23.28 0.87
C SER A 141 27.52 -21.88 1.39
N TYR A 142 28.77 -21.44 1.23
CA TYR A 142 29.16 -20.06 1.51
C TYR A 142 28.48 -19.07 0.54
N GLN A 143 28.47 -19.39 -0.76
CA GLN A 143 27.76 -18.60 -1.78
C GLN A 143 26.23 -18.59 -1.59
N LEU A 144 25.67 -19.63 -1.00
CA LEU A 144 24.26 -19.71 -0.61
C LEU A 144 23.97 -18.94 0.70
N GLU A 145 24.97 -18.39 1.39
CA GLU A 145 24.83 -17.64 2.64
C GLU A 145 23.98 -18.38 3.71
N THR A 146 24.10 -19.70 3.78
CA THR A 146 23.30 -20.56 4.67
C THR A 146 23.46 -20.20 6.16
N LEU A 147 24.59 -19.61 6.53
CA LEU A 147 24.86 -19.13 7.90
C LEU A 147 23.84 -18.09 8.38
N ARG A 148 23.34 -17.21 7.50
CA ARG A 148 22.31 -16.19 7.84
C ARG A 148 20.99 -16.83 8.29
N LEU A 149 20.72 -18.07 7.88
CA LEU A 149 19.53 -18.81 8.26
C LEU A 149 19.67 -19.54 9.60
N THR A 150 20.84 -20.16 9.83
CA THR A 150 21.05 -21.10 10.96
C THR A 150 20.97 -20.46 12.34
N LYS A 151 21.12 -19.14 12.47
CA LYS A 151 21.08 -18.44 13.76
C LYS A 151 19.67 -18.44 14.37
N ASN A 152 18.64 -18.17 13.55
CA ASN A 152 17.25 -18.07 14.00
C ASN A 152 16.40 -19.31 13.65
N PHE A 153 16.81 -20.10 12.65
CA PHE A 153 16.06 -21.24 12.16
C PHE A 153 16.84 -22.56 12.30
N SER A 154 16.10 -23.64 12.52
CA SER A 154 16.56 -25.02 12.32
C SER A 154 16.21 -25.43 10.89
N LEU A 155 17.22 -25.84 10.13
CA LEU A 155 17.07 -26.11 8.70
C LEU A 155 16.97 -27.61 8.45
N THR A 156 16.08 -27.97 7.54
CA THR A 156 16.00 -29.30 6.95
C THR A 156 16.04 -29.13 5.45
N CYS A 157 17.07 -29.67 4.80
CA CYS A 157 17.15 -29.70 3.34
C CYS A 157 16.00 -30.58 2.82
N LEU A 158 15.21 -30.05 1.90
CA LEU A 158 14.13 -30.79 1.25
C LEU A 158 14.69 -31.52 0.03
N GLY A 159 15.68 -32.40 0.25
CA GLY A 159 16.41 -33.09 -0.81
C GLY A 159 15.73 -34.39 -1.23
N ASP A 160 15.36 -34.49 -2.51
CA ASP A 160 15.73 -35.70 -3.29
C ASP A 160 15.67 -35.51 -4.82
N ARG A 161 15.04 -34.48 -5.39
CA ARG A 161 15.16 -34.13 -6.84
C ARG A 161 14.89 -32.63 -7.08
N MET A 162 15.87 -31.77 -6.88
CA MET A 162 15.68 -30.31 -6.88
C MET A 162 16.35 -29.65 -8.07
N SER A 163 15.55 -29.18 -9.03
CA SER A 163 15.92 -28.57 -10.32
C SER A 163 16.73 -29.49 -11.27
N PRO A 164 16.34 -29.66 -12.54
CA PRO A 164 17.14 -30.41 -13.52
C PRO A 164 18.59 -29.90 -13.64
N SER A 165 18.82 -28.62 -13.33
CA SER A 165 20.16 -27.98 -13.38
C SER A 165 21.04 -28.24 -12.16
N GLY A 166 20.47 -28.66 -11.02
CA GLY A 166 21.20 -28.79 -9.75
C GLY A 166 21.64 -27.47 -9.12
N GLN A 167 21.05 -26.34 -9.52
CA GLN A 167 21.45 -25.00 -9.07
C GLN A 167 20.58 -24.45 -7.93
N ILE A 168 19.45 -25.10 -7.61
CA ILE A 168 18.48 -24.63 -6.62
C ILE A 168 18.40 -25.57 -5.42
N TYR A 169 18.50 -24.98 -4.24
CA TYR A 169 18.45 -25.64 -2.95
C TYR A 169 17.26 -25.13 -2.14
N LEU A 170 16.38 -26.03 -1.70
CA LEU A 170 15.21 -25.67 -0.88
C LEU A 170 15.39 -26.14 0.55
N TYR A 171 15.18 -25.22 1.49
CA TYR A 171 15.27 -25.47 2.92
C TYR A 171 13.94 -25.22 3.59
N LYS A 172 13.49 -26.21 4.37
CA LYS A 172 12.44 -26.00 5.37
C LYS A 172 13.09 -25.44 6.63
N ALA A 173 12.72 -24.22 6.99
CA ALA A 173 13.27 -23.48 8.11
C ALA A 173 12.23 -23.37 9.24
N THR A 174 12.47 -24.09 10.34
CA THR A 174 11.62 -24.05 11.53
C THR A 174 12.22 -23.08 12.56
N PRO A 175 11.48 -22.08 13.08
CA PRO A 175 12.00 -21.14 14.07
C PRO A 175 12.53 -21.85 15.33
N LYS A 176 13.72 -21.46 15.80
CA LYS A 176 14.29 -22.00 17.05
C LYS A 176 13.55 -21.44 18.27
N ALA A 177 13.39 -22.25 19.32
CA ALA A 177 12.76 -21.82 20.57
C ALA A 177 13.46 -20.60 21.21
N SER A 178 14.80 -20.53 21.13
CA SER A 178 15.59 -19.40 21.63
C SER A 178 15.35 -18.10 20.86
N ALA A 179 15.03 -18.18 19.56
CA ALA A 179 14.71 -17.03 18.74
C ALA A 179 13.25 -16.58 18.98
N LEU A 180 12.31 -17.52 19.11
CA LEU A 180 10.91 -17.23 19.48
C LEU A 180 10.76 -16.59 20.87
N ALA A 181 11.65 -16.93 21.81
CA ALA A 181 11.66 -16.29 23.13
C ALA A 181 12.02 -14.80 23.06
N LYS A 182 12.87 -14.40 22.09
CA LYS A 182 13.26 -13.01 21.85
C LYS A 182 12.20 -12.22 21.08
N ASP A 183 11.47 -12.89 20.17
CA ASP A 183 10.42 -12.28 19.36
C ASP A 183 9.07 -12.98 19.58
N LYS A 184 8.31 -12.47 20.55
CA LYS A 184 6.98 -13.00 20.89
C LYS A 184 5.93 -12.81 19.79
N LYS A 185 6.17 -11.90 18.84
CA LYS A 185 5.25 -11.58 17.73
C LYS A 185 5.50 -12.45 16.49
N ALA A 186 6.58 -13.22 16.50
CA ALA A 186 6.98 -14.09 15.40
C ALA A 186 5.95 -15.17 15.08
N ASN A 187 5.82 -15.49 13.79
CA ASN A 187 5.09 -16.67 13.36
C ASN A 187 5.87 -17.93 13.76
N ARG A 188 5.16 -18.92 14.32
CA ARG A 188 5.75 -20.22 14.69
C ARG A 188 5.79 -21.20 13.52
N ALA A 189 5.07 -20.90 12.44
CA ALA A 189 5.04 -21.74 11.25
C ALA A 189 6.42 -21.82 10.58
N PRO A 190 6.82 -22.98 10.04
CA PRO A 190 8.02 -23.11 9.24
C PRO A 190 7.90 -22.33 7.93
N ARG A 191 9.03 -21.82 7.43
CA ARG A 191 9.16 -21.11 6.15
C ARG A 191 9.95 -21.94 5.16
N ILE A 192 9.74 -21.69 3.87
CA ILE A 192 10.57 -22.27 2.81
C ILE A 192 11.55 -21.20 2.33
N PHE A 193 12.84 -21.52 2.38
CA PHE A 193 13.90 -20.72 1.76
C PHE A 193 14.37 -21.42 0.50
N ALA A 194 14.12 -20.80 -0.65
CA ALA A 194 14.72 -21.21 -1.92
C ALA A 194 16.01 -20.43 -2.12
N ARG A 195 17.11 -21.13 -2.40
CA ARG A 195 18.41 -20.51 -2.66
C ARG A 195 18.98 -21.05 -3.97
N ALA A 196 19.30 -20.16 -4.89
CA ALA A 196 19.91 -20.47 -6.17
C ALA A 196 21.31 -19.86 -6.24
N VAL A 197 22.26 -20.62 -6.78
CA VAL A 197 23.60 -20.13 -7.13
C VAL A 197 23.85 -20.49 -8.59
N SER A 198 24.28 -19.51 -9.37
CA SER A 198 24.65 -19.72 -10.76
C SER A 198 26.00 -19.09 -11.03
N PHE A 199 26.84 -19.82 -11.77
CA PHE A 199 28.15 -19.37 -12.22
C PHE A 199 28.04 -19.01 -13.69
N ILE A 200 28.05 -17.73 -14.00
CA ILE A 200 27.94 -17.22 -15.38
C ILE A 200 29.08 -16.23 -15.65
N ASN A 201 29.40 -16.01 -16.92
CA ASN A 201 30.44 -15.04 -17.28
C ASN A 201 29.96 -13.61 -17.05
N ASP A 202 28.76 -13.28 -17.54
CA ASP A 202 28.17 -11.94 -17.49
C ASP A 202 26.71 -12.00 -17.02
N PHE A 203 26.28 -10.97 -16.28
CA PHE A 203 24.87 -10.81 -15.91
C PHE A 203 24.03 -10.50 -17.16
N SER A 204 22.99 -11.29 -17.39
CA SER A 204 22.00 -11.05 -18.44
C SER A 204 20.57 -11.19 -17.91
N ALA A 205 19.63 -10.47 -18.51
CA ALA A 205 18.20 -10.59 -18.19
C ALA A 205 17.70 -12.04 -18.34
N GLY A 206 18.12 -12.72 -19.41
CA GLY A 206 17.71 -14.10 -19.70
C GLY A 206 18.23 -15.10 -18.67
N SER A 207 19.50 -14.99 -18.25
CA SER A 207 20.06 -15.89 -17.23
C SER A 207 19.38 -15.71 -15.87
N PHE A 208 19.09 -14.47 -15.46
CA PHE A 208 18.36 -14.22 -14.21
C PHE A 208 16.91 -14.75 -14.28
N GLU A 209 16.20 -14.51 -15.38
CA GLU A 209 14.83 -14.98 -15.56
C GLU A 209 14.74 -16.51 -15.59
N GLN A 210 15.68 -17.19 -16.24
CA GLN A 210 15.74 -18.66 -16.24
C GLN A 210 15.89 -19.23 -14.83
N LEU A 211 16.81 -18.69 -14.03
CA LEU A 211 17.02 -19.11 -12.64
C LEU A 211 15.79 -18.86 -11.78
N LEU A 212 15.15 -17.70 -11.94
CA LEU A 212 13.93 -17.33 -11.24
C LEU A 212 12.79 -18.32 -11.56
N ILE A 213 12.59 -18.64 -12.84
CA ILE A 213 11.56 -19.59 -13.29
C ILE A 213 11.85 -20.99 -12.76
N GLU A 214 13.10 -21.43 -12.79
CA GLU A 214 13.49 -22.73 -12.28
C GLU A 214 13.28 -22.82 -10.76
N ALA A 215 13.60 -21.75 -10.01
CA ALA A 215 13.36 -21.67 -8.58
C ALA A 215 11.86 -21.73 -8.25
N PHE A 216 11.02 -21.06 -9.03
CA PHE A 216 9.57 -21.17 -8.90
C PHE A 216 9.05 -22.57 -9.22
N ASN A 217 9.56 -23.23 -10.27
CA ASN A 217 9.19 -24.61 -10.60
C ASN A 217 9.56 -25.56 -9.45
N ALA A 218 10.74 -25.36 -8.85
CA ALA A 218 11.19 -26.13 -7.70
C ALA A 218 10.27 -25.91 -6.49
N LEU A 219 9.88 -24.67 -6.18
CA LEU A 219 8.93 -24.36 -5.11
C LEU A 219 7.54 -24.96 -5.37
N GLU A 220 7.05 -24.94 -6.61
CA GLU A 220 5.76 -25.53 -6.99
C GLU A 220 5.74 -27.06 -6.88
N SER A 221 6.89 -27.70 -7.05
CA SER A 221 7.02 -29.16 -6.96
C SER A 221 6.79 -29.68 -5.52
N ILE A 222 6.96 -28.83 -4.51
CA ILE A 222 6.65 -29.16 -3.11
C ILE A 222 5.12 -29.06 -2.93
N LYS A 223 4.40 -30.13 -3.31
CA LYS A 223 2.93 -30.13 -3.30
C LYS A 223 2.27 -30.09 -1.92
N THR A 224 2.96 -30.30 -0.80
CA THR A 224 2.31 -30.41 0.53
C THR A 224 3.31 -30.34 1.68
N ALA A 225 3.19 -29.34 2.58
CA ALA A 225 3.48 -29.44 4.03
C ALA A 225 3.42 -28.11 4.83
N CYS A 226 3.35 -26.92 4.21
CA CYS A 226 3.44 -25.64 4.94
C CYS A 226 2.34 -24.65 4.52
N VAL A 227 1.88 -23.84 5.49
CA VAL A 227 0.92 -22.76 5.26
C VAL A 227 1.56 -21.74 4.30
N PRO A 228 0.89 -21.31 3.23
CA PRO A 228 1.42 -20.27 2.36
C PRO A 228 1.66 -18.99 3.16
N GLY A 229 2.91 -18.50 3.20
CA GLY A 229 3.21 -17.19 3.75
C GLY A 229 4.64 -17.08 4.29
N ASP A 230 5.33 -16.03 3.85
CA ASP A 230 6.66 -15.63 4.32
C ASP A 230 7.82 -16.52 3.83
N ASN A 231 7.67 -17.08 2.62
CA ASN A 231 8.77 -17.75 1.92
C ASN A 231 9.79 -16.74 1.39
N HIS A 232 11.03 -17.18 1.22
CA HIS A 232 12.13 -16.33 0.77
C HIS A 232 12.84 -16.97 -0.42
N LEU A 233 13.21 -16.15 -1.40
CA LEU A 233 14.00 -16.57 -2.54
C LEU A 233 15.30 -15.77 -2.58
N PHE A 234 16.43 -16.47 -2.55
CA PHE A 234 17.76 -15.88 -2.72
C PHE A 234 18.39 -16.38 -4.02
N ILE A 235 18.84 -15.47 -4.87
CA ILE A 235 19.53 -15.78 -6.14
C ILE A 235 20.90 -15.12 -6.09
N ASN A 236 21.97 -15.91 -6.12
CA ASN A 236 23.33 -15.41 -6.20
C ASN A 236 23.91 -15.70 -7.59
N ILE A 237 24.18 -14.63 -8.34
CA ILE A 237 24.84 -14.67 -9.64
C ILE A 237 26.32 -14.39 -9.41
N VAL A 238 27.12 -15.46 -9.52
CA VAL A 238 28.58 -15.39 -9.38
C VAL A 238 29.18 -15.21 -10.77
N GLY A 239 29.72 -14.02 -11.02
CA GLY A 239 30.43 -13.68 -12.25
C GLY A 239 31.84 -14.27 -12.29
N ALA A 240 32.22 -14.91 -13.41
CA ALA A 240 33.59 -15.38 -13.65
C ALA A 240 34.54 -14.26 -14.13
N SER A 241 33.99 -13.22 -14.76
CA SER A 241 34.70 -12.04 -15.27
C SER A 241 34.61 -10.89 -14.25
N GLN A 242 35.75 -10.43 -13.73
CA GLN A 242 35.83 -9.17 -12.96
C GLN A 242 35.83 -7.93 -13.87
N SER A 243 35.73 -8.10 -15.20
CA SER A 243 35.91 -7.04 -16.21
C SER A 243 34.62 -6.44 -16.76
N THR A 244 33.45 -6.98 -16.45
CA THR A 244 32.19 -6.55 -17.09
C THR A 244 31.63 -5.30 -16.41
N ILE A 245 31.61 -4.20 -17.15
CA ILE A 245 31.09 -2.90 -16.69
C ILE A 245 29.57 -2.96 -16.71
N ILE A 246 28.93 -2.86 -15.56
CA ILE A 246 27.47 -2.88 -15.45
C ILE A 246 27.03 -1.79 -14.47
N ASP A 247 26.22 -0.88 -14.98
CA ASP A 247 25.58 0.16 -14.19
C ASP A 247 24.55 -0.46 -13.20
N PRO A 248 24.68 -0.20 -11.88
CA PRO A 248 23.75 -0.71 -10.88
C PRO A 248 22.28 -0.35 -11.12
N VAL A 249 22.00 0.84 -11.66
CA VAL A 249 20.63 1.28 -11.96
C VAL A 249 20.02 0.43 -13.06
N SER A 250 20.81 0.10 -14.09
CA SER A 250 20.41 -0.79 -15.17
C SER A 250 20.13 -2.22 -14.68
N VAL A 251 20.93 -2.77 -13.76
CA VAL A 251 20.67 -4.08 -13.12
C VAL A 251 19.35 -4.04 -12.35
N GLU A 252 19.14 -2.98 -11.56
CA GLU A 252 17.91 -2.79 -10.81
C GLU A 252 16.69 -2.79 -11.73
N GLN A 253 16.70 -2.02 -12.81
CA GLN A 253 15.58 -1.98 -13.75
C GLN A 253 15.27 -3.34 -14.38
N VAL A 254 16.31 -4.07 -14.80
CA VAL A 254 16.15 -5.42 -15.38
C VAL A 254 15.51 -6.36 -14.37
N VAL A 255 16.05 -6.44 -13.15
CA VAL A 255 15.51 -7.31 -12.09
C VAL A 255 14.08 -6.91 -11.71
N ALA A 256 13.80 -5.62 -11.54
CA ALA A 256 12.47 -5.11 -11.23
C ALA A 256 11.46 -5.49 -12.31
N SER A 257 11.82 -5.32 -13.58
CA SER A 257 10.95 -5.63 -14.71
C SER A 257 10.58 -7.12 -14.78
N ILE A 258 11.55 -8.00 -14.55
CA ILE A 258 11.36 -9.46 -14.55
C ILE A 258 10.50 -9.87 -13.36
N LEU A 259 10.78 -9.35 -12.17
CA LEU A 259 9.98 -9.69 -10.98
C LEU A 259 8.55 -9.14 -11.08
N LYS A 260 8.35 -7.95 -11.64
CA LYS A 260 7.03 -7.37 -11.92
C LYS A 260 6.21 -8.27 -12.85
N ARG A 261 6.85 -8.82 -13.90
CA ARG A 261 6.23 -9.79 -14.83
C ARG A 261 5.78 -11.08 -14.15
N HIS A 262 6.55 -11.56 -13.15
CA HIS A 262 6.26 -12.78 -12.39
C HIS A 262 5.64 -12.55 -11.01
N SER A 263 5.11 -11.35 -10.75
CA SER A 263 4.54 -10.94 -9.44
C SER A 263 3.38 -11.82 -8.96
N LYS A 264 2.49 -12.23 -9.88
CA LYS A 264 1.38 -13.16 -9.59
C LYS A 264 1.88 -14.51 -9.09
N ARG A 265 2.97 -15.02 -9.68
CA ARG A 265 3.57 -16.30 -9.32
C ARG A 265 4.27 -16.23 -7.96
N THR A 266 4.99 -15.14 -7.71
CA THR A 266 5.61 -14.80 -6.42
C THR A 266 4.57 -14.81 -5.29
N THR A 267 3.44 -14.14 -5.51
CA THR A 267 2.32 -14.07 -4.55
C THR A 267 1.68 -15.44 -4.32
N ARG A 268 1.40 -16.19 -5.40
CA ARG A 268 0.85 -17.56 -5.32
C ARG A 268 1.73 -18.51 -4.50
N LEU A 269 3.05 -18.36 -4.63
CA LEU A 269 4.02 -19.17 -3.90
C LEU A 269 4.28 -18.67 -2.46
N GLY A 270 3.61 -17.60 -2.03
CA GLY A 270 3.78 -17.02 -0.72
C GLY A 270 5.19 -16.46 -0.48
N ILE A 271 5.92 -16.12 -1.54
CA ILE A 271 7.25 -15.52 -1.46
C ILE A 271 7.08 -14.07 -1.07
N ALA A 272 7.62 -13.72 0.08
CA ALA A 272 7.43 -12.40 0.68
C ALA A 272 8.61 -11.47 0.42
N GLU A 273 9.79 -12.02 0.13
CA GLU A 273 11.00 -11.29 -0.26
C GLU A 273 11.83 -12.11 -1.26
N VAL A 274 12.34 -11.44 -2.28
CA VAL A 274 13.30 -11.96 -3.26
C VAL A 274 14.58 -11.15 -3.12
N GLU A 275 15.70 -11.81 -2.85
CA GLU A 275 17.02 -11.20 -2.73
C GLU A 275 17.90 -11.70 -3.89
N ALA A 276 18.44 -10.77 -4.67
CA ALA A 276 19.38 -11.05 -5.75
C ALA A 276 20.75 -10.46 -5.41
N LYS A 277 21.80 -11.26 -5.55
CA LYS A 277 23.20 -10.83 -5.40
C LYS A 277 23.90 -10.91 -6.75
N ALA A 278 24.60 -9.85 -7.13
CA ALA A 278 25.39 -9.78 -8.35
C ALA A 278 26.66 -8.98 -8.08
N VAL A 279 27.75 -9.32 -8.77
CA VAL A 279 29.01 -8.55 -8.73
C VAL A 279 29.10 -7.71 -10.00
N CYS A 280 29.43 -6.43 -9.88
CA CYS A 280 29.64 -5.55 -11.02
C CYS A 280 30.86 -4.64 -10.84
N LYS A 281 31.34 -4.09 -11.96
CA LYS A 281 32.39 -3.05 -12.00
C LYS A 281 31.77 -1.75 -12.52
N LEU A 282 32.02 -0.62 -11.86
CA LEU A 282 31.41 0.68 -12.21
C LEU A 282 32.04 1.37 -13.43
N ALA A 283 33.33 1.09 -13.68
CA ALA A 283 34.11 1.70 -14.75
C ALA A 283 35.26 0.76 -15.17
N ASP A 284 35.76 0.90 -16.40
CA ASP A 284 36.86 0.07 -16.91
C ASP A 284 38.24 0.43 -16.33
N ASP A 285 38.30 1.42 -15.43
CA ASP A 285 39.56 1.90 -14.87
C ASP A 285 40.29 0.82 -14.05
N VAL A 286 41.61 0.91 -13.98
CA VAL A 286 42.48 0.02 -13.20
C VAL A 286 42.19 0.18 -11.70
N ASP A 287 41.76 1.36 -11.28
CA ASP A 287 41.41 1.68 -9.88
C ASP A 287 39.97 1.29 -9.49
N SER A 288 39.14 0.89 -10.45
CA SER A 288 37.74 0.51 -10.22
C SER A 288 37.64 -0.94 -9.76
N HIS A 289 37.34 -1.13 -8.48
CA HIS A 289 37.25 -2.45 -7.86
C HIS A 289 35.85 -3.07 -8.06
N PRO A 290 35.73 -4.40 -8.16
CA PRO A 290 34.43 -5.06 -8.24
C PRO A 290 33.62 -4.82 -6.95
N ILE A 291 32.38 -4.36 -7.10
CA ILE A 291 31.44 -4.15 -6.01
C ILE A 291 30.37 -5.26 -6.02
N SER A 292 29.98 -5.72 -4.83
CA SER A 292 28.87 -6.65 -4.69
C SER A 292 27.58 -5.88 -4.47
N LEU A 293 26.67 -5.99 -5.44
CA LEU A 293 25.31 -5.47 -5.36
C LEU A 293 24.37 -6.50 -4.75
N ARG A 294 23.48 -6.02 -3.88
CA ARG A 294 22.41 -6.80 -3.27
C ARG A 294 21.08 -6.08 -3.49
N LEU A 295 20.21 -6.69 -4.28
CA LEU A 295 18.88 -6.20 -4.58
C LEU A 295 17.87 -6.97 -3.73
N VAL A 296 17.10 -6.27 -2.90
CA VAL A 296 16.07 -6.84 -2.05
C VAL A 296 14.72 -6.33 -2.52
N ALA A 297 13.91 -7.22 -3.10
CA ALA A 297 12.59 -6.91 -3.58
C ALA A 297 11.52 -7.56 -2.68
N SER A 298 10.55 -6.78 -2.23
CA SER A 298 9.44 -7.25 -1.41
C SER A 298 8.13 -6.64 -1.91
N ASN A 299 6.99 -7.28 -1.60
CA ASN A 299 5.67 -6.73 -1.88
C ASN A 299 4.89 -6.55 -0.58
N PRO A 300 5.25 -5.55 0.25
CA PRO A 300 4.65 -5.36 1.57
C PRO A 300 3.18 -4.94 1.51
N THR A 301 2.78 -4.25 0.43
CA THR A 301 1.42 -3.72 0.26
C THR A 301 0.46 -4.73 -0.36
N GLY A 302 0.98 -5.78 -1.01
CA GLY A 302 0.21 -6.69 -1.86
C GLY A 302 -0.02 -6.16 -3.28
N PHE A 303 0.17 -4.85 -3.51
CA PHE A 303 -0.10 -4.19 -4.80
C PHE A 303 1.18 -3.77 -5.54
N VAL A 304 2.21 -3.35 -4.80
CA VAL A 304 3.42 -2.72 -5.34
C VAL A 304 4.65 -3.48 -4.86
N GLN A 305 5.44 -3.93 -5.81
CA GLN A 305 6.75 -4.48 -5.54
C GLN A 305 7.75 -3.34 -5.32
N VAL A 306 8.30 -3.28 -4.12
CA VAL A 306 9.33 -2.33 -3.71
C VAL A 306 10.67 -3.01 -3.84
N MET A 307 11.65 -2.35 -4.47
CA MET A 307 13.01 -2.86 -4.59
C MET A 307 13.99 -1.88 -3.96
N ASN A 308 14.88 -2.44 -3.14
CA ASN A 308 15.97 -1.72 -2.53
C ASN A 308 17.31 -2.29 -3.01
N THR A 309 18.24 -1.41 -3.40
CA THR A 309 19.55 -1.78 -3.92
C THR A 309 20.62 -1.32 -2.93
N TYR A 310 21.44 -2.27 -2.49
CA TYR A 310 22.52 -2.08 -1.53
C TYR A 310 23.87 -2.51 -2.14
N VAL A 311 24.94 -1.90 -1.64
CA VAL A 311 26.33 -2.29 -1.88
C VAL A 311 26.88 -2.85 -0.58
N GLU A 312 27.63 -3.95 -0.69
CA GLU A 312 28.44 -4.48 0.41
C GLU A 312 29.69 -3.60 0.56
N ALA A 313 29.73 -2.77 1.61
CA ALA A 313 30.80 -1.80 1.87
C ALA A 313 31.34 -1.93 3.30
N VAL A 314 32.56 -1.46 3.54
CA VAL A 314 33.14 -1.42 4.89
C VAL A 314 32.80 -0.07 5.52
N ASP A 315 32.17 -0.10 6.69
CA ASP A 315 31.84 1.09 7.47
C ASP A 315 33.09 1.75 8.08
N GLU A 316 32.96 2.97 8.61
CA GLU A 316 34.05 3.70 9.30
C GLU A 316 34.66 2.89 10.45
N SER A 317 33.88 1.98 11.04
CA SER A 317 34.27 1.06 12.10
C SER A 317 35.08 -0.17 11.62
N GLY A 318 35.26 -0.36 10.31
CA GLY A 318 35.95 -1.52 9.73
C GLY A 318 35.06 -2.76 9.58
N SER A 319 33.78 -2.69 9.92
CA SER A 319 32.81 -3.79 9.75
C SER A 319 32.12 -3.73 8.38
N ALA A 320 31.98 -4.88 7.73
CA ALA A 320 31.31 -4.97 6.43
C ALA A 320 29.78 -4.90 6.59
N CYS A 321 29.15 -3.91 5.96
CA CYS A 321 27.74 -3.60 6.10
C CYS A 321 27.07 -3.34 4.73
N LEU A 322 25.74 -3.31 4.74
CA LEU A 322 24.94 -2.96 3.58
C LEU A 322 24.69 -1.45 3.54
N GLN A 323 25.22 -0.77 2.54
CA GLN A 323 24.99 0.66 2.32
C GLN A 323 24.11 0.87 1.08
N PRO A 324 23.10 1.76 1.11
CA PRO A 324 22.31 2.08 -0.07
C PRO A 324 23.18 2.79 -1.09
N ILE A 325 22.99 2.50 -2.38
CA ILE A 325 23.73 3.15 -3.45
C ILE A 325 22.99 4.39 -3.96
N GLY A 326 23.67 5.53 -4.05
CA GLY A 326 23.10 6.78 -4.56
C GLY A 326 22.60 6.65 -6.01
N GLY A 327 21.47 7.29 -6.35
CA GLY A 327 20.92 7.29 -7.71
C GLY A 327 20.00 6.12 -8.06
N THR A 328 19.80 5.18 -7.13
CA THR A 328 18.79 4.12 -7.24
C THR A 328 17.46 4.53 -6.61
N LYS A 329 16.39 3.78 -6.88
CA LYS A 329 15.09 4.03 -6.23
C LYS A 329 15.20 3.99 -4.71
N ALA A 330 16.04 3.09 -4.21
CA ALA A 330 16.25 2.85 -2.78
C ALA A 330 16.81 4.06 -2.01
N SER A 331 17.77 4.80 -2.59
CA SER A 331 18.45 5.90 -1.91
C SER A 331 17.71 7.23 -2.00
N LEU A 332 16.83 7.40 -2.98
CA LEU A 332 16.14 8.67 -3.26
C LEU A 332 14.67 8.68 -2.83
N ALA A 333 14.05 7.51 -2.63
CA ALA A 333 12.66 7.44 -2.23
C ALA A 333 12.44 7.85 -0.77
N GLY A 334 13.42 7.79 0.13
CA GLY A 334 13.33 8.26 1.53
C GLY A 334 12.25 7.60 2.41
N SER A 335 11.34 6.83 1.83
CA SER A 335 10.14 6.26 2.43
C SER A 335 10.00 4.76 2.21
N GLY A 336 10.92 4.15 1.44
CA GLY A 336 10.99 2.70 1.26
C GLY A 336 11.48 1.96 2.50
N ASP A 337 11.29 0.65 2.54
CA ASP A 337 11.76 -0.24 3.60
C ASP A 337 13.31 -0.30 3.61
N SER A 338 13.97 0.69 4.22
CA SER A 338 15.44 0.75 4.35
C SER A 338 15.97 -0.13 5.48
N SER A 339 15.24 -1.17 5.85
CA SER A 339 15.54 -1.95 7.05
C SER A 339 16.84 -2.76 7.00
N TRP A 340 17.39 -2.96 5.80
CA TRP A 340 18.69 -3.60 5.60
C TRP A 340 19.86 -2.62 5.66
N GLU A 341 19.60 -1.31 5.66
CA GLU A 341 20.63 -0.27 5.71
C GLU A 341 21.43 -0.28 7.02
N GLY A 342 22.75 -0.40 6.88
CA GLY A 342 23.71 -0.41 7.99
C GLY A 342 23.79 -1.74 8.74
N LEU A 343 23.09 -2.78 8.27
CA LEU A 343 23.22 -4.13 8.84
C LEU A 343 24.50 -4.80 8.34
N ASP A 344 25.10 -5.62 9.21
CA ASP A 344 26.20 -6.53 8.84
C ASP A 344 25.77 -7.46 7.70
N ILE A 345 26.66 -7.74 6.74
CA ILE A 345 26.38 -8.62 5.58
C ILE A 345 25.94 -10.02 6.04
N THR A 346 26.45 -10.47 7.19
CA THR A 346 26.15 -11.76 7.83
C THR A 346 24.93 -11.70 8.75
N ALA A 347 24.20 -10.58 8.80
CA ALA A 347 23.02 -10.42 9.63
C ALA A 347 22.00 -11.53 9.35
N PRO A 348 21.49 -12.21 10.40
CA PRO A 348 20.56 -13.31 10.24
C PRO A 348 19.18 -12.80 9.83
N TYR A 349 18.45 -13.58 9.03
CA TYR A 349 17.08 -13.21 8.68
C TYR A 349 16.19 -13.15 9.92
N PRO A 350 15.48 -12.04 10.15
CA PRO A 350 14.66 -11.89 11.34
C PRO A 350 13.44 -12.83 11.30
N LEU A 351 12.93 -13.19 12.48
CA LEU A 351 11.67 -13.91 12.56
C LEU A 351 10.53 -13.01 12.11
N THR A 352 10.31 -11.86 12.76
CA THR A 352 9.38 -10.84 12.23
C THR A 352 10.15 -9.84 11.40
N ARG A 353 9.78 -9.66 10.13
CA ARG A 353 10.43 -8.64 9.29
C ARG A 353 10.10 -7.24 9.80
N PRO A 354 10.97 -6.26 9.52
CA PRO A 354 10.72 -4.85 9.78
C PRO A 354 9.33 -4.43 9.25
N PHE A 355 8.61 -3.67 10.07
CA PHE A 355 7.24 -3.19 9.82
C PHE A 355 6.14 -4.25 9.66
N ASP A 356 6.41 -5.56 9.58
CA ASP A 356 5.35 -6.58 9.45
C ASP A 356 4.35 -6.56 10.61
N ALA A 357 4.81 -6.24 11.82
CA ALA A 357 3.93 -6.07 12.98
C ALA A 357 2.99 -4.87 12.80
N GLN A 358 3.51 -3.75 12.30
CA GLN A 358 2.76 -2.53 11.99
C GLN A 358 1.77 -2.77 10.86
N ARG A 359 2.20 -3.39 9.75
CA ARG A 359 1.35 -3.76 8.60
C ARG A 359 0.20 -4.67 9.03
N LYS A 360 0.47 -5.71 9.83
CA LYS A 360 -0.58 -6.58 10.39
C LYS A 360 -1.51 -5.84 11.35
N ALA A 361 -1.00 -4.88 12.12
CA ALA A 361 -1.82 -4.06 13.00
C ALA A 361 -2.74 -3.11 12.21
N ALA A 362 -2.24 -2.49 11.14
CA ALA A 362 -3.02 -1.65 10.24
C ALA A 362 -4.15 -2.43 9.55
N LEU A 363 -3.84 -3.61 9.02
CA LEU A 363 -4.84 -4.50 8.42
C LEU A 363 -5.91 -4.92 9.42
N ARG A 364 -5.50 -5.32 10.64
CA ARG A 364 -6.45 -5.77 11.68
C ARG A 364 -7.35 -4.65 12.21
N SER A 365 -6.81 -3.44 12.34
CA SER A 365 -7.52 -2.31 12.97
C SER A 365 -8.52 -1.63 12.04
N SER A 366 -8.18 -1.52 10.75
CA SER A 366 -8.94 -0.71 9.81
C SER A 366 -8.82 -1.17 8.35
N ASP A 367 -8.36 -2.40 8.08
CA ASP A 367 -8.19 -2.91 6.71
C ASP A 367 -7.44 -1.93 5.78
N THR A 368 -6.37 -1.33 6.32
CA THR A 368 -5.58 -0.30 5.65
C THR A 368 -4.09 -0.66 5.63
N LEU A 369 -3.33 0.07 4.82
CA LEU A 369 -1.89 -0.07 4.71
C LEU A 369 -1.17 0.65 5.86
N TYR A 370 0.07 0.22 6.12
CA TYR A 370 0.94 0.99 7.01
C TYR A 370 1.31 2.32 6.33
N CYS A 371 1.32 3.42 7.09
CA CYS A 371 1.43 4.77 6.51
C CYS A 371 2.71 5.01 5.70
N TYR A 372 3.84 4.39 6.05
CA TYR A 372 5.10 4.50 5.28
C TYR A 372 5.11 3.68 3.99
N ASP A 373 4.16 2.76 3.79
CA ASP A 373 4.03 2.06 2.52
C ASP A 373 3.23 2.89 1.49
N LEU A 374 2.57 3.99 1.90
CA LEU A 374 1.72 4.81 1.03
C LEU A 374 2.48 5.51 -0.11
N PRO A 375 3.68 6.10 0.09
CA PRO A 375 4.44 6.71 -1.01
C PRO A 375 4.70 5.74 -2.18
N ALA A 376 4.92 4.45 -1.90
CA ALA A 376 5.13 3.45 -2.94
C ALA A 376 3.90 3.29 -3.87
N LEU A 377 2.68 3.51 -3.36
CA LEU A 377 1.47 3.50 -4.18
C LEU A 377 1.42 4.71 -5.12
N PHE A 378 1.87 5.88 -4.67
CA PHE A 378 1.95 7.08 -5.50
C PHE A 378 2.96 6.89 -6.62
N GLU A 379 4.13 6.34 -6.31
CA GLU A 379 5.13 6.00 -7.33
C GLU A 379 4.56 5.05 -8.39
N ALA A 380 3.94 3.94 -7.94
CA ALA A 380 3.34 2.96 -8.84
C ALA A 380 2.19 3.53 -9.67
N ALA A 381 1.39 4.44 -9.12
CA ALA A 381 0.32 5.12 -9.84
C ALA A 381 0.88 6.02 -10.95
N VAL A 382 1.95 6.77 -10.69
CA VAL A 382 2.62 7.60 -11.69
C VAL A 382 3.29 6.74 -12.77
N GLU A 383 3.95 5.64 -12.39
CA GLU A 383 4.48 4.67 -13.37
C GLU A 383 3.39 4.11 -14.28
N LYS A 384 2.23 3.78 -13.72
CA LYS A 384 1.08 3.27 -14.48
C LYS A 384 0.53 4.33 -15.44
N GLN A 385 0.51 5.60 -15.03
CA GLN A 385 0.14 6.72 -15.88
C GLN A 385 1.09 6.83 -17.08
N TRP A 386 2.40 6.83 -16.87
CA TRP A 386 3.39 6.83 -17.95
C TRP A 386 3.23 5.63 -18.89
N ALA A 387 3.07 4.42 -18.34
CA ALA A 387 2.91 3.21 -19.12
C ALA A 387 1.69 3.25 -20.08
N SER A 388 0.66 4.04 -19.76
CA SER A 388 -0.50 4.23 -20.66
C SER A 388 -0.19 5.09 -21.89
N VAL A 389 0.88 5.89 -21.86
CA VAL A 389 1.28 6.83 -22.91
C VAL A 389 2.55 6.37 -23.66
N SER A 390 3.33 5.46 -23.07
CA SER A 390 4.65 5.01 -23.56
C SER A 390 4.68 4.28 -24.92
N ALA A 391 3.58 4.21 -25.69
CA ALA A 391 3.68 3.96 -27.13
C ALA A 391 4.29 5.16 -27.89
N ALA A 392 4.22 6.37 -27.31
CA ALA A 392 4.68 7.63 -27.92
C ALA A 392 5.74 8.40 -27.10
N GLY A 393 6.03 8.04 -25.84
CA GLY A 393 6.90 8.82 -24.95
C GLY A 393 7.97 8.02 -24.17
N THR A 394 9.09 8.67 -23.84
CA THR A 394 10.15 8.10 -23.00
C THR A 394 9.81 8.30 -21.52
N GLN A 395 9.51 7.22 -20.80
CA GLN A 395 9.29 7.27 -19.35
C GLN A 395 10.57 7.77 -18.64
N PRO A 396 10.47 8.74 -17.70
CA PRO A 396 11.61 9.13 -16.88
C PRO A 396 12.12 7.95 -16.05
N THR A 397 13.44 7.82 -15.93
CA THR A 397 14.10 6.81 -15.08
C THR A 397 13.58 6.82 -13.64
N MET A 398 13.26 8.02 -13.13
CA MET A 398 12.71 8.26 -11.80
C MET A 398 11.45 9.08 -11.92
N VAL A 399 10.33 8.59 -11.38
CA VAL A 399 9.02 9.24 -11.50
C VAL A 399 8.59 9.99 -10.23
N MET A 400 9.27 9.80 -9.10
CA MET A 400 8.92 10.42 -7.82
C MET A 400 10.15 10.67 -6.93
N PHE A 401 10.10 11.76 -6.16
CA PHE A 401 10.96 12.02 -5.01
C PHE A 401 10.10 12.29 -3.77
N THR A 402 10.54 11.83 -2.60
CA THR A 402 9.78 12.00 -1.36
C THR A 402 10.71 12.48 -0.25
N THR A 403 10.27 13.46 0.53
CA THR A 403 10.97 13.96 1.72
C THR A 403 9.98 14.08 2.87
N GLU A 404 10.33 13.57 4.05
CA GLU A 404 9.45 13.64 5.21
C GLU A 404 9.47 15.05 5.81
N LEU A 405 8.30 15.51 6.24
CA LEU A 405 8.10 16.79 6.91
C LEU A 405 7.89 16.53 8.40
N VAL A 406 8.84 16.99 9.23
CA VAL A 406 8.85 16.73 10.67
C VAL A 406 8.78 18.05 11.44
N VAL A 407 7.96 18.09 12.49
CA VAL A 407 7.89 19.24 13.39
C VAL A 407 9.07 19.23 14.34
N ARG A 408 9.80 20.35 14.44
CA ARG A 408 10.90 20.55 15.38
C ARG A 408 10.77 21.87 16.13
N LYS A 409 11.47 21.96 17.28
CA LYS A 409 11.68 23.23 17.98
C LYS A 409 12.72 24.06 17.25
N LYS A 410 12.44 25.34 17.06
CA LYS A 410 13.40 26.33 16.54
C LYS A 410 14.67 26.45 17.38
N SER A 411 14.58 26.13 18.68
CA SER A 411 15.72 26.15 19.61
C SER A 411 16.61 24.90 19.56
N GLY A 412 16.31 23.91 18.72
CA GLY A 412 17.09 22.66 18.64
C GLY A 412 16.68 21.64 19.69
N GLY A 413 15.59 20.89 19.43
CA GLY A 413 15.13 19.79 20.27
C GLY A 413 14.10 18.90 19.56
N HIS A 414 14.08 17.60 19.89
CA HIS A 414 13.21 16.62 19.23
C HIS A 414 11.84 16.45 19.90
N HIS A 415 11.74 16.68 21.21
CA HIS A 415 10.47 16.59 21.92
C HIS A 415 9.80 17.97 22.04
N TRP A 416 8.50 18.03 21.74
CA TRP A 416 7.71 19.26 21.73
C TRP A 416 6.25 19.02 22.11
N THR A 417 5.60 20.09 22.54
CA THR A 417 4.24 20.09 23.10
C THR A 417 3.33 21.11 22.41
N MET A 418 2.03 21.05 22.68
CA MET A 418 1.06 22.04 22.23
C MET A 418 1.35 23.45 22.77
N ALA A 419 1.98 23.58 23.94
CA ALA A 419 2.40 24.87 24.48
C ALA A 419 3.51 25.51 23.62
N ASP A 420 4.47 24.72 23.17
CA ASP A 420 5.53 25.20 22.27
C ASP A 420 4.94 25.70 20.93
N TYR A 421 3.89 25.04 20.41
CA TYR A 421 3.14 25.49 19.24
C TYR A 421 2.47 26.84 19.49
N MET A 422 1.75 26.97 20.60
CA MET A 422 1.05 28.22 20.96
C MET A 422 2.01 29.39 21.16
N ASN A 423 3.25 29.11 21.59
CA ASN A 423 4.31 30.11 21.73
C ASN A 423 5.06 30.41 20.42
N GLY A 424 4.67 29.80 19.29
CA GLY A 424 5.31 30.03 17.98
C GLY A 424 6.73 29.47 17.86
N GLN A 425 7.11 28.50 18.71
CA GLN A 425 8.46 27.95 18.81
C GLN A 425 8.69 26.74 17.91
N LEU A 426 7.66 26.28 17.20
CA LEU A 426 7.73 25.14 16.30
C LEU A 426 7.83 25.56 14.84
N GLU A 427 8.48 24.71 14.07
CA GLU A 427 8.56 24.80 12.62
C GLU A 427 8.50 23.41 12.00
N LEU A 428 8.08 23.37 10.73
CA LEU A 428 8.08 22.16 9.93
C LEU A 428 9.35 22.14 9.09
N VAL A 429 10.15 21.08 9.22
CA VAL A 429 11.41 20.93 8.49
C VAL A 429 11.39 19.69 7.61
N GLU A 430 11.99 19.82 6.43
CA GLU A 430 12.31 18.70 5.55
C GLU A 430 13.42 17.85 6.20
N THR A 431 13.21 16.55 6.33
CA THR A 431 14.17 15.63 6.93
C THR A 431 14.19 14.31 6.17
N GLN A 432 15.38 13.77 5.94
CA GLN A 432 15.55 12.38 5.56
C GLN A 432 15.87 11.56 6.82
N ARG A 433 14.92 10.74 7.26
CA ARG A 433 15.08 9.80 8.38
C ARG A 433 14.52 8.44 8.01
N LYS A 434 14.96 7.39 8.71
CA LYS A 434 14.47 6.03 8.49
C LYS A 434 12.96 5.93 8.77
N ALA A 435 12.24 5.15 7.97
CA ALA A 435 10.81 4.92 8.11
C ALA A 435 10.42 4.39 9.51
N GLY A 436 9.22 4.73 9.96
CA GLY A 436 8.66 4.30 11.25
C GLY A 436 9.35 4.85 12.50
N LYS A 437 10.14 5.93 12.35
CA LYS A 437 10.73 6.69 13.47
C LYS A 437 9.83 7.84 13.95
N ASN A 438 8.58 7.89 13.53
CA ASN A 438 7.60 8.84 14.04
C ASN A 438 7.27 8.54 15.51
N ASP A 439 7.28 9.59 16.31
CA ASP A 439 6.87 9.63 17.71
C ASP A 439 5.48 10.28 17.90
N VAL A 440 4.82 10.59 16.78
CA VAL A 440 3.49 11.17 16.66
C VAL A 440 2.68 10.31 15.69
N GLY A 441 1.38 10.11 15.97
CA GLY A 441 0.47 9.31 15.14
C GLY A 441 0.03 9.98 13.83
N MET A 442 0.81 10.95 13.33
CA MET A 442 0.57 11.72 12.12
C MET A 442 1.91 11.92 11.40
N VAL A 443 1.95 11.62 10.11
CA VAL A 443 3.14 11.75 9.26
C VAL A 443 2.80 12.61 8.05
N ALA A 444 3.77 13.40 7.58
CA ALA A 444 3.61 14.22 6.39
C ALA A 444 4.84 14.12 5.48
N TRP A 445 4.62 14.25 4.18
CA TRP A 445 5.67 14.23 3.16
C TRP A 445 5.48 15.35 2.15
N LEU A 446 6.59 15.92 1.69
CA LEU A 446 6.66 16.65 0.43
C LEU A 446 7.03 15.65 -0.66
N MET A 447 6.14 15.46 -1.63
CA MET A 447 6.38 14.58 -2.77
C MET A 447 6.51 15.40 -4.04
N THR A 448 7.51 15.10 -4.85
CA THR A 448 7.67 15.64 -6.20
C THR A 448 7.37 14.53 -7.20
N LEU A 449 6.24 14.62 -7.89
CA LEU A 449 5.74 13.63 -8.84
C LEU A 449 6.03 14.10 -10.27
N LYS A 450 6.75 13.31 -11.07
CA LYS A 450 6.91 13.57 -12.51
C LYS A 450 5.80 12.85 -13.25
N THR A 451 4.67 13.51 -13.44
CA THR A 451 3.50 12.99 -14.13
C THR A 451 3.60 13.28 -15.64
N VAL A 452 2.74 12.64 -16.45
CA VAL A 452 2.75 12.82 -17.91
C VAL A 452 2.54 14.28 -18.30
N GLU A 453 1.60 14.96 -17.63
CA GLU A 453 1.29 16.37 -17.88
C GLU A 453 2.30 17.35 -17.26
N CYS A 454 3.14 16.88 -16.33
CA CYS A 454 4.19 17.68 -15.69
C CYS A 454 5.51 16.88 -15.62
N PRO A 455 6.20 16.64 -16.76
CA PRO A 455 7.41 15.80 -16.79
C PRO A 455 8.57 16.33 -15.93
N ASN A 456 8.63 17.65 -15.74
CA ASN A 456 9.63 18.31 -14.89
C ASN A 456 9.36 18.11 -13.38
N GLY A 457 8.19 17.62 -13.02
CA GLY A 457 7.77 17.39 -11.64
C GLY A 457 6.75 18.41 -11.14
N ARG A 458 5.81 17.93 -10.33
CA ARG A 458 4.87 18.73 -9.55
C ARG A 458 4.98 18.36 -8.07
N GLN A 459 4.86 19.34 -7.18
CA GLN A 459 4.93 19.11 -5.75
C GLN A 459 3.54 18.93 -5.14
N ILE A 460 3.42 18.01 -4.19
CA ILE A 460 2.24 17.84 -3.33
C ILE A 460 2.68 17.65 -1.88
N VAL A 461 1.82 18.04 -0.94
CA VAL A 461 1.98 17.67 0.47
C VAL A 461 1.00 16.54 0.79
N LEU A 462 1.53 15.38 1.17
CA LEU A 462 0.75 14.24 1.65
C LEU A 462 0.75 14.23 3.17
N ILE A 463 -0.41 14.14 3.80
CA ILE A 463 -0.58 13.98 5.25
C ILE A 463 -1.29 12.65 5.50
N ALA A 464 -0.83 11.85 6.45
CA ALA A 464 -1.44 10.56 6.77
C ALA A 464 -1.46 10.26 8.27
N ASN A 465 -2.57 9.70 8.75
CA ASN A 465 -2.62 9.10 10.09
C ASN A 465 -1.80 7.82 10.13
N ASP A 466 -1.08 7.60 11.23
CA ASP A 466 -0.52 6.29 11.55
C ASP A 466 -1.50 5.52 12.44
N ILE A 467 -2.33 4.68 11.82
CA ILE A 467 -3.31 3.83 12.53
C ILE A 467 -2.65 2.90 13.56
N THR A 468 -1.36 2.59 13.40
CA THR A 468 -0.62 1.69 14.30
C THR A 468 -0.19 2.40 15.59
N HIS A 469 -0.23 3.74 15.60
CA HIS A 469 0.06 4.56 16.76
C HIS A 469 -1.25 5.03 17.43
N LYS A 470 -1.58 4.46 18.59
CA LYS A 470 -2.81 4.80 19.36
C LYS A 470 -4.08 4.81 18.49
N ALA A 471 -4.24 3.80 17.64
CA ALA A 471 -5.36 3.66 16.69
C ALA A 471 -5.55 4.84 15.71
N GLY A 472 -4.49 5.59 15.44
CA GLY A 472 -4.55 6.78 14.58
C GLY A 472 -5.38 7.92 15.18
N SER A 473 -5.59 7.93 16.50
CA SER A 473 -6.35 8.98 17.20
C SER A 473 -5.65 10.34 17.15
N PHE A 474 -6.44 11.39 16.99
CA PHE A 474 -6.00 12.79 17.02
C PHE A 474 -5.78 13.24 18.46
N GLY A 475 -4.52 13.27 18.89
CA GLY A 475 -4.09 14.01 20.07
C GLY A 475 -3.53 15.38 19.68
N THR A 476 -3.20 16.19 20.68
CA THR A 476 -2.74 17.56 20.45
C THR A 476 -1.50 17.66 19.54
N ARG A 477 -0.59 16.70 19.62
CA ARG A 477 0.60 16.65 18.74
C ARG A 477 0.22 16.27 17.31
N GLU A 478 -0.65 15.29 17.12
CA GLU A 478 -1.13 14.92 15.78
C GLU A 478 -1.82 16.11 15.09
N ASP A 479 -2.62 16.87 15.83
CA ASP A 479 -3.30 18.08 15.33
C ASP A 479 -2.29 19.16 14.88
N VAL A 480 -1.21 19.37 15.64
CA VAL A 480 -0.15 20.33 15.30
C VAL A 480 0.60 19.91 14.04
N VAL A 481 0.94 18.62 13.88
CA VAL A 481 1.60 18.12 12.65
C VAL A 481 0.69 18.36 11.45
N PHE A 482 -0.59 17.99 11.55
CA PHE A 482 -1.57 18.21 10.48
C PHE A 482 -1.71 19.70 10.13
N LYS A 483 -1.87 20.56 11.15
CA LYS A 483 -1.98 22.02 11.00
C LYS A 483 -0.76 22.60 10.27
N LEU A 484 0.44 22.30 10.75
CA LEU A 484 1.67 22.86 10.18
C LEU A 484 1.93 22.35 8.76
N ALA A 485 1.64 21.07 8.47
CA ALA A 485 1.74 20.53 7.11
C ALA A 485 0.71 21.16 6.15
N SER A 486 -0.54 21.38 6.60
CA SER A 486 -1.56 22.07 5.79
C SER A 486 -1.19 23.52 5.52
N VAL A 487 -0.67 24.24 6.52
CA VAL A 487 -0.16 25.61 6.35
C VAL A 487 1.05 25.64 5.42
N TYR A 488 1.95 24.67 5.53
CA TYR A 488 3.11 24.51 4.65
C TYR A 488 2.70 24.39 3.18
N ALA A 489 1.68 23.57 2.90
CA ALA A 489 1.11 23.40 1.55
C ALA A 489 0.54 24.72 1.01
N ARG A 490 -0.25 25.43 1.82
CA ARG A 490 -0.85 26.71 1.45
C ARG A 490 0.16 27.82 1.19
N GLN A 491 1.16 27.96 2.06
CA GLN A 491 2.23 28.96 1.88
C GLN A 491 2.98 28.76 0.56
N ARG A 492 3.12 27.50 0.12
CA ARG A 492 3.72 27.14 -1.17
C ARG A 492 2.72 27.04 -2.31
N ARG A 493 1.42 27.20 -2.02
CA ARG A 493 0.31 27.08 -2.97
C ARG A 493 0.28 25.73 -3.69
N VAL A 494 0.82 24.68 -3.08
CA VAL A 494 0.83 23.32 -3.64
C VAL A 494 -0.38 22.52 -3.17
N PRO A 495 -0.86 21.54 -3.96
CA PRO A 495 -1.92 20.62 -3.55
C PRO A 495 -1.63 19.92 -2.23
N ARG A 496 -2.68 19.77 -1.39
CA ARG A 496 -2.64 19.03 -0.13
C ARG A 496 -3.54 17.80 -0.18
N LEU A 497 -2.93 16.62 -0.10
CA LEU A 497 -3.61 15.33 -0.03
C LEU A 497 -3.62 14.81 1.42
N TYR A 498 -4.76 14.26 1.85
CA TYR A 498 -4.91 13.67 3.18
C TYR A 498 -5.36 12.21 3.08
N MET A 499 -4.58 11.29 3.65
CA MET A 499 -4.86 9.86 3.71
C MET A 499 -5.55 9.55 5.06
N ALA A 500 -6.86 9.36 5.02
CA ALA A 500 -7.68 9.19 6.21
C ALA A 500 -7.78 7.71 6.63
N ALA A 501 -7.26 7.41 7.83
CA ALA A 501 -7.50 6.18 8.56
C ALA A 501 -7.26 6.44 10.06
N ASN A 502 -8.34 6.68 10.81
CA ASN A 502 -8.27 7.19 12.19
C ASN A 502 -9.44 6.73 13.06
N SER A 503 -9.34 7.02 14.35
CA SER A 503 -10.39 6.76 15.33
C SER A 503 -10.99 8.03 15.94
N GLY A 504 -10.84 9.19 15.29
CA GLY A 504 -11.28 10.49 15.82
C GLY A 504 -10.38 11.04 16.93
N ALA A 505 -10.92 11.98 17.72
CA ALA A 505 -10.19 12.59 18.83
C ALA A 505 -9.76 11.55 19.85
N ARG A 506 -8.55 11.70 20.40
CA ARG A 506 -8.04 10.83 21.45
C ARG A 506 -8.88 11.01 22.71
N ILE A 507 -9.15 9.89 23.38
CA ILE A 507 -9.86 9.84 24.65
C ILE A 507 -9.01 9.10 25.66
N GLY A 508 -9.06 9.54 26.91
CA GLY A 508 -8.36 8.90 28.03
C GLY A 508 -9.06 9.17 29.35
N LEU A 509 -8.64 8.43 30.39
CA LEU A 509 -9.00 8.68 31.78
C LEU A 509 -7.71 8.69 32.59
N ALA A 510 -7.67 9.50 33.66
CA ALA A 510 -6.49 9.60 34.53
C ALA A 510 -6.22 8.26 35.25
N GLU A 511 -5.16 7.55 34.85
CA GLU A 511 -4.91 6.20 35.38
C GLU A 511 -4.40 6.21 36.82
N GLY A 512 -3.75 7.30 37.26
CA GLY A 512 -3.39 7.53 38.66
C GLY A 512 -4.63 7.52 39.56
N ILE A 513 -5.62 8.33 39.21
CA ILE A 513 -6.87 8.48 39.97
C ILE A 513 -7.71 7.22 39.92
N LYS A 514 -7.78 6.55 38.76
CA LYS A 514 -8.53 5.30 38.58
C LYS A 514 -8.11 4.18 39.55
N LYS A 515 -6.86 4.20 40.02
CA LYS A 515 -6.32 3.24 40.99
C LYS A 515 -6.54 3.62 42.45
N THR A 516 -6.78 4.90 42.73
CA THR A 516 -6.78 5.45 44.11
C THR A 516 -8.13 5.96 44.57
N PHE A 517 -9.07 6.28 43.67
CA PHE A 517 -10.37 6.80 44.06
C PHE A 517 -11.14 5.78 44.90
N LYS A 518 -11.89 6.30 45.86
CA LYS A 518 -12.80 5.58 46.73
C LYS A 518 -14.21 6.10 46.55
N VAL A 519 -15.17 5.29 46.97
CA VAL A 519 -16.60 5.55 46.82
C VAL A 519 -17.23 5.69 48.20
N ALA A 520 -17.91 6.81 48.45
CA ALA A 520 -18.72 7.00 49.64
C ALA A 520 -20.11 6.39 49.40
N PHE A 521 -20.27 5.10 49.72
CA PHE A 521 -21.56 4.39 49.56
C PHE A 521 -22.58 4.89 50.58
N LYS A 522 -23.86 4.93 50.18
CA LYS A 522 -24.97 5.25 51.08
C LYS A 522 -25.13 4.18 52.16
N ASN A 523 -25.02 2.93 51.76
CA ASN A 523 -24.93 1.79 52.67
C ASN A 523 -23.75 0.90 52.27
N PRO A 524 -22.64 0.85 53.03
CA PRO A 524 -21.49 0.02 52.71
C PRO A 524 -21.80 -1.48 52.65
N SER A 525 -22.79 -1.95 53.42
CA SER A 525 -23.24 -3.35 53.41
C SER A 525 -24.14 -3.65 52.20
N ASN A 526 -24.68 -2.63 51.54
CA ASN A 526 -25.47 -2.76 50.32
C ASN A 526 -25.07 -1.68 49.28
N PRO A 527 -24.03 -1.94 48.45
CA PRO A 527 -23.59 -1.03 47.40
C PRO A 527 -24.64 -0.71 46.32
N GLU A 528 -25.63 -1.57 46.10
CA GLU A 528 -26.69 -1.29 45.09
C GLU A 528 -27.65 -0.16 45.51
N SER A 529 -27.61 0.25 46.79
CA SER A 529 -28.29 1.47 47.26
C SER A 529 -27.71 2.76 46.66
N GLY A 530 -26.56 2.68 46.00
CA GLY A 530 -25.86 3.79 45.36
C GLY A 530 -24.81 4.44 46.26
N PHE A 531 -24.25 5.55 45.78
CA PHE A 531 -23.18 6.30 46.44
C PHE A 531 -23.47 7.80 46.40
N ASP A 532 -22.84 8.55 47.30
CA ASP A 532 -23.01 10.01 47.41
C ASP A 532 -21.92 10.77 46.64
N PHE A 533 -20.66 10.37 46.75
CA PHE A 533 -19.54 11.00 46.05
C PHE A 533 -18.31 10.10 45.94
N LEU A 534 -17.36 10.51 45.10
CA LEU A 534 -16.02 9.91 44.99
C LEU A 534 -15.02 10.74 45.79
N TYR A 535 -14.06 10.08 46.43
CA TYR A 535 -13.07 10.74 47.27
C TYR A 535 -11.70 10.04 47.21
N VAL A 536 -10.68 10.73 47.71
CA VAL A 536 -9.35 10.17 47.97
C VAL A 536 -8.95 10.43 49.43
N ASN A 537 -8.02 9.64 49.96
CA ASN A 537 -7.51 9.89 51.31
C ASN A 537 -6.54 11.07 51.29
N LYS A 538 -6.19 11.58 52.49
CA LYS A 538 -5.20 12.64 52.65
C LYS A 538 -3.85 12.35 51.96
N SER A 539 -3.29 11.15 52.16
CA SER A 539 -2.02 10.74 51.52
C SER A 539 -2.08 10.76 49.99
N ASP A 540 -3.22 10.34 49.46
CA ASP A 540 -3.44 10.24 48.01
C ASP A 540 -3.70 11.63 47.42
N TYR A 541 -4.35 12.52 48.16
CA TYR A 541 -4.53 13.92 47.76
C TYR A 541 -3.22 14.72 47.82
N GLU A 542 -2.38 14.52 48.84
CA GLU A 542 -1.07 15.17 48.93
C GLU A 542 -0.16 14.78 47.76
N SER A 543 -0.20 13.51 47.35
CA SER A 543 0.58 13.02 46.20
C SER A 543 0.00 13.43 44.85
N LEU A 544 -1.28 13.19 44.60
CA LEU A 544 -1.90 13.41 43.29
C LEU A 544 -2.39 14.85 43.09
N GLY A 545 -3.05 15.43 44.10
CA GLY A 545 -3.63 16.77 44.03
C GLY A 545 -2.60 17.88 44.23
N VAL A 546 -1.78 17.80 45.29
CA VAL A 546 -0.83 18.87 45.62
C VAL A 546 0.46 18.78 44.81
N ALA A 547 1.13 17.61 44.81
CA ALA A 547 2.43 17.48 44.15
C ALA A 547 2.30 17.42 42.62
N GLN A 548 1.32 16.69 42.09
CA GLN A 548 1.17 16.44 40.65
C GLN A 548 0.05 17.26 39.98
N LYS A 549 -0.86 17.87 40.76
CA LYS A 549 -2.02 18.62 40.25
C LYS A 549 -2.92 17.83 39.31
N GLU A 550 -3.05 16.52 39.54
CA GLU A 550 -3.91 15.65 38.74
C GLU A 550 -5.39 15.81 39.07
N LEU A 551 -5.74 16.30 40.26
CA LEU A 551 -7.13 16.42 40.70
C LEU A 551 -7.34 17.62 41.62
N ILE A 552 -8.55 18.17 41.59
CA ILE A 552 -9.04 19.17 42.53
C ILE A 552 -10.05 18.46 43.43
N ALA A 553 -9.91 18.65 44.73
CA ALA A 553 -10.78 18.06 45.72
C ALA A 553 -10.98 19.00 46.91
N GLU A 554 -12.11 18.84 47.58
CA GLU A 554 -12.50 19.60 48.75
C GLU A 554 -12.38 18.73 50.01
N PRO A 555 -11.85 19.27 51.13
CA PRO A 555 -11.81 18.53 52.38
C PRO A 555 -13.24 18.27 52.88
N ALA A 556 -13.49 17.03 53.29
CA ALA A 556 -14.75 16.57 53.84
C ALA A 556 -14.51 15.55 54.96
N THR A 557 -15.55 15.24 55.73
CA THR A 557 -15.48 14.20 56.78
C THR A 557 -16.44 13.07 56.42
N TYR A 558 -15.95 11.84 56.39
CA TYR A 558 -16.76 10.64 56.13
C TYR A 558 -16.37 9.55 57.12
N ASN A 559 -17.35 8.99 57.85
CA ASN A 559 -17.15 8.00 58.92
C ASN A 559 -16.12 8.41 60.00
N GLY A 560 -15.97 9.72 60.25
CA GLY A 560 -15.02 10.25 61.24
C GLY A 560 -13.58 10.41 60.73
N GLU A 561 -13.30 10.09 59.46
CA GLU A 561 -12.00 10.31 58.82
C GLU A 561 -12.02 11.57 57.94
N GLU A 562 -10.91 12.31 57.93
CA GLU A 562 -10.67 13.43 57.02
C GLU A 562 -10.37 12.87 55.62
N ILE A 563 -11.23 13.20 54.67
CA ILE A 563 -11.16 12.75 53.28
C ILE A 563 -11.21 13.94 52.33
N PHE A 564 -10.85 13.72 51.06
CA PHE A 564 -10.87 14.76 50.03
C PHE A 564 -11.83 14.34 48.93
N LYS A 565 -12.99 14.98 48.88
CA LYS A 565 -14.04 14.74 47.88
C LYS A 565 -13.58 15.31 46.54
N ILE A 566 -13.53 14.46 45.51
CA ILE A 566 -13.08 14.85 44.18
C ILE A 566 -14.12 15.77 43.53
N THR A 567 -13.70 16.96 43.09
CA THR A 567 -14.53 17.88 42.31
C THR A 567 -14.17 17.82 40.84
N ASP A 568 -12.88 17.87 40.51
CA ASP A 568 -12.38 17.92 39.14
C ASP A 568 -11.20 16.96 38.95
N ILE A 569 -11.18 16.32 37.79
CA ILE A 569 -10.09 15.43 37.36
C ILE A 569 -9.38 16.10 36.19
N ILE A 570 -8.10 16.41 36.38
CA ILE A 570 -7.23 17.02 35.36
C ILE A 570 -6.40 15.93 34.69
N GLY A 571 -5.76 15.06 35.49
CA GLY A 571 -4.78 14.06 35.06
C GLY A 571 -3.41 14.66 34.75
N SER A 572 -2.35 13.87 34.91
CA SER A 572 -0.99 14.27 34.49
C SER A 572 -0.68 13.86 33.05
N GLU A 573 -1.43 12.90 32.50
CA GLU A 573 -1.24 12.43 31.13
C GLU A 573 -1.80 13.46 30.13
N PRO A 574 -1.12 13.70 29.00
CA PRO A 574 -1.67 14.54 27.94
C PRO A 574 -2.74 13.80 27.14
N ASP A 575 -3.59 14.58 26.47
CA ASP A 575 -4.57 14.13 25.49
C ASP A 575 -5.70 13.25 26.08
N LEU A 576 -6.23 13.63 27.24
CA LEU A 576 -7.35 12.96 27.92
C LEU A 576 -8.72 13.44 27.42
N GLY A 577 -8.87 14.73 27.08
CA GLY A 577 -10.19 15.30 26.78
C GLY A 577 -10.19 16.58 25.94
N VAL A 578 -10.57 17.70 26.57
CA VAL A 578 -10.94 18.97 25.89
C VAL A 578 -9.79 19.62 25.11
N GLU A 579 -8.54 19.35 25.47
CA GLU A 579 -7.36 19.77 24.75
C GLU A 579 -7.30 19.18 23.32
N ASN A 580 -7.77 17.94 23.14
CA ASN A 580 -7.89 17.30 21.82
C ASN A 580 -9.04 17.91 21.01
N LEU A 581 -10.09 18.39 21.67
CA LEU A 581 -11.18 19.10 21.00
C LEU A 581 -10.72 20.48 20.50
N LYS A 582 -9.89 21.18 21.29
CA LYS A 582 -9.25 22.43 20.85
C LYS A 582 -8.36 22.20 19.62
N GLY A 583 -7.57 21.13 19.62
CA GLY A 583 -6.76 20.73 18.46
C GLY A 583 -7.61 20.31 17.25
N SER A 584 -8.71 19.59 17.46
CA SER A 584 -9.69 19.26 16.43
C SER A 584 -10.29 20.51 15.77
N GLY A 585 -10.66 21.52 16.57
CA GLY A 585 -11.15 22.81 16.06
C GLY A 585 -10.09 23.56 15.25
N LEU A 586 -8.82 23.51 15.68
CA LEU A 586 -7.69 24.13 14.97
C LEU A 586 -7.51 23.57 13.55
N ILE A 587 -7.58 22.24 13.39
CA ILE A 587 -7.40 21.59 12.07
C ILE A 587 -8.65 21.66 11.20
N ALA A 588 -9.85 21.70 11.80
CA ALA A 588 -11.09 21.95 11.07
C ALA A 588 -11.07 23.35 10.42
N GLY A 589 -10.75 24.38 11.20
CA GLY A 589 -10.63 25.74 10.68
C GLY A 589 -9.55 25.86 9.61
N GLU A 590 -8.39 25.24 9.81
CA GLU A 590 -7.34 25.21 8.78
C GLU A 590 -7.80 24.53 7.49
N THR A 591 -8.51 23.40 7.59
CA THR A 591 -8.95 22.66 6.41
C THR A 591 -9.99 23.42 5.62
N SER A 592 -10.89 24.13 6.30
CA SER A 592 -11.83 25.04 5.66
C SER A 592 -11.10 26.13 4.87
N LEU A 593 -10.09 26.75 5.47
CA LEU A 593 -9.27 27.76 4.79
C LEU A 593 -8.45 27.17 3.63
N ALA A 594 -7.95 25.94 3.80
CA ALA A 594 -7.17 25.27 2.77
C ALA A 594 -8.02 24.95 1.53
N TYR A 595 -9.28 24.55 1.68
CA TYR A 595 -10.18 24.30 0.54
C TYR A 595 -10.37 25.54 -0.33
N ASP A 596 -10.51 26.72 0.28
CA ASP A 596 -10.71 27.97 -0.46
C ASP A 596 -9.44 28.49 -1.14
N ASP A 597 -8.25 28.04 -0.71
CA ASP A 597 -6.94 28.59 -1.08
C ASP A 597 -6.12 27.65 -2.01
N ILE A 598 -6.18 26.33 -1.79
CA ILE A 598 -5.40 25.33 -2.54
C ILE A 598 -6.25 24.11 -2.90
N PHE A 599 -5.75 23.29 -3.82
CA PHE A 599 -6.35 21.99 -4.09
C PHE A 599 -6.25 21.07 -2.87
N THR A 600 -7.40 20.62 -2.37
CA THR A 600 -7.52 19.67 -1.27
C THR A 600 -8.13 18.37 -1.76
N LEU A 601 -7.55 17.23 -1.42
CA LEU A 601 -8.13 15.92 -1.73
C LEU A 601 -7.98 14.98 -0.54
N THR A 602 -9.06 14.33 -0.15
CA THR A 602 -9.04 13.32 0.93
C THR A 602 -9.25 11.93 0.35
N ILE A 603 -8.38 11.01 0.73
CA ILE A 603 -8.36 9.62 0.31
C ILE A 603 -8.67 8.75 1.52
N VAL A 604 -9.82 8.07 1.50
CA VAL A 604 -10.30 7.26 2.62
C VAL A 604 -9.99 5.79 2.36
N LEU A 605 -8.88 5.31 2.95
CA LEU A 605 -8.42 3.91 2.82
C LEU A 605 -8.90 2.98 3.93
N GLY A 606 -9.33 3.57 5.06
CA GLY A 606 -9.83 2.86 6.22
C GLY A 606 -10.92 3.68 6.92
N ARG A 607 -11.34 3.22 8.10
CA ARG A 607 -12.31 3.91 8.94
C ARG A 607 -11.81 5.32 9.29
N THR A 608 -12.71 6.30 9.22
CA THR A 608 -12.48 7.68 9.68
C THR A 608 -13.62 8.12 10.57
N VAL A 609 -13.31 8.68 11.75
CA VAL A 609 -14.30 8.93 12.82
C VAL A 609 -14.24 10.38 13.31
N GLY A 610 -15.41 10.95 13.62
CA GLY A 610 -15.51 12.24 14.32
C GLY A 610 -14.85 13.38 13.54
N ILE A 611 -13.82 14.01 14.10
CA ILE A 611 -13.07 15.05 13.40
C ILE A 611 -12.49 14.56 12.07
N GLY A 612 -12.08 13.29 11.96
CA GLY A 612 -11.61 12.71 10.71
C GLY A 612 -12.68 12.74 9.61
N ALA A 613 -13.95 12.49 9.95
CA ALA A 613 -15.07 12.59 9.00
C ALA A 613 -15.37 14.05 8.63
N TYR A 614 -15.23 14.99 9.56
CA TYR A 614 -15.33 16.43 9.24
C TYR A 614 -14.20 16.90 8.34
N LEU A 615 -12.95 16.44 8.53
CA LEU A 615 -11.83 16.79 7.65
C LEU A 615 -12.06 16.31 6.21
N VAL A 616 -12.70 15.15 6.04
CA VAL A 616 -13.15 14.66 4.73
C VAL A 616 -14.12 15.66 4.11
N ARG A 617 -15.19 16.03 4.82
CA ARG A 617 -16.19 16.99 4.31
C ARG A 617 -15.62 18.38 4.07
N LEU A 618 -14.81 18.90 4.98
CA LEU A 618 -14.19 20.22 4.88
C LEU A 618 -13.14 20.28 3.76
N GLY A 619 -12.47 19.15 3.50
CA GLY A 619 -11.60 18.99 2.34
C GLY A 619 -12.35 18.86 1.02
N GLN A 620 -13.68 18.63 1.09
CA GLN A 620 -14.66 18.49 0.02
C GLN A 620 -14.43 17.28 -0.87
N ARG A 621 -13.37 17.31 -1.70
CA ARG A 621 -13.06 16.25 -2.66
C ARG A 621 -12.63 14.97 -1.96
N THR A 622 -13.35 13.89 -2.23
CA THR A 622 -13.16 12.62 -1.53
C THR A 622 -13.15 11.43 -2.48
N ILE A 623 -12.17 10.55 -2.33
CA ILE A 623 -12.15 9.22 -2.96
C ILE A 623 -12.21 8.18 -1.84
N GLN A 624 -13.21 7.30 -1.87
CA GLN A 624 -13.47 6.31 -0.84
C GLN A 624 -13.22 4.89 -1.34
N LYS A 625 -12.51 4.08 -0.55
CA LYS A 625 -12.36 2.64 -0.85
C LYS A 625 -13.70 1.92 -0.68
N SER A 626 -14.12 1.11 -1.65
CA SER A 626 -15.46 0.50 -1.67
C SER A 626 -15.76 -0.42 -0.48
N SER A 627 -14.74 -0.91 0.22
CA SER A 627 -14.86 -1.84 1.35
C SER A 627 -14.20 -1.30 2.61
N ASN A 628 -14.75 -1.59 3.79
CA ASN A 628 -14.11 -1.36 5.10
C ASN A 628 -13.53 0.05 5.32
N SER A 629 -14.10 1.08 4.69
CA SER A 629 -13.64 2.47 4.81
C SER A 629 -14.76 3.45 5.23
N PRO A 630 -15.46 3.16 6.33
CA PRO A 630 -16.62 3.96 6.73
C PRO A 630 -16.21 5.35 7.20
N ILE A 631 -16.93 6.36 6.73
CA ILE A 631 -16.85 7.76 7.18
C ILE A 631 -17.98 8.00 8.18
N ILE A 632 -17.67 8.05 9.48
CA ILE A 632 -18.70 8.07 10.54
C ILE A 632 -18.43 9.14 11.59
N LEU A 633 -19.47 9.62 12.26
CA LEU A 633 -19.31 10.46 13.45
C LEU A 633 -19.15 9.60 14.71
N THR A 634 -19.95 8.54 14.81
CA THR A 634 -20.03 7.65 15.96
C THR A 634 -20.09 6.19 15.49
N GLY A 635 -19.41 5.29 16.20
CA GLY A 635 -19.45 3.85 15.90
C GLY A 635 -20.82 3.24 16.17
N TYR A 636 -21.23 2.26 15.35
CA TYR A 636 -22.55 1.63 15.43
C TYR A 636 -22.87 1.05 16.82
N GLN A 637 -21.87 0.48 17.51
CA GLN A 637 -22.03 -0.08 18.85
C GLN A 637 -22.45 0.98 19.89
N ALA A 638 -21.94 2.20 19.76
CA ALA A 638 -22.30 3.28 20.68
C ALA A 638 -23.71 3.79 20.40
N LEU A 639 -24.14 3.79 19.13
CA LEU A 639 -25.52 4.12 18.75
C LEU A 639 -26.51 3.06 19.25
N ASN A 640 -26.23 1.77 19.07
CA ASN A 640 -27.07 0.70 19.61
C ASN A 640 -27.22 0.81 21.13
N LYS A 641 -26.13 1.11 21.84
CA LYS A 641 -26.16 1.34 23.29
C LYS A 641 -27.00 2.56 23.69
N LEU A 642 -26.95 3.63 22.91
CA LEU A 642 -27.77 4.83 23.13
C LEU A 642 -29.25 4.54 22.90
N MET A 643 -29.57 3.78 21.85
CA MET A 643 -30.94 3.39 21.49
C MET A 643 -31.50 2.28 22.40
N GLY A 644 -30.64 1.57 23.12
CA GLY A 644 -30.99 0.41 23.96
C GLY A 644 -31.34 -0.85 23.17
N VAL A 645 -31.18 -0.84 21.84
CA VAL A 645 -31.51 -1.94 20.92
C VAL A 645 -30.43 -2.04 19.85
N ASP A 646 -30.11 -3.26 19.43
CA ASP A 646 -29.17 -3.51 18.34
C ASP A 646 -29.81 -3.24 16.97
N VAL A 647 -29.76 -1.97 16.56
CA VAL A 647 -30.31 -1.48 15.29
C VAL A 647 -29.33 -1.71 14.14
N TYR A 648 -28.05 -1.40 14.35
CA TYR A 648 -27.02 -1.47 13.32
C TYR A 648 -26.05 -2.62 13.59
N SER A 649 -25.48 -3.20 12.53
CA SER A 649 -24.56 -4.34 12.59
C SER A 649 -23.13 -4.00 12.20
N THR A 650 -22.96 -2.99 11.33
CA THR A 650 -21.63 -2.60 10.82
C THR A 650 -21.53 -1.08 10.71
N ASN A 651 -20.30 -0.56 10.73
CA ASN A 651 -20.06 0.86 10.48
C ASN A 651 -20.33 1.26 9.01
N ASP A 652 -20.23 0.32 8.07
CA ASP A 652 -20.49 0.58 6.64
C ASP A 652 -21.97 0.91 6.37
N GLN A 653 -22.91 0.44 7.21
CA GLN A 653 -24.31 0.84 7.14
C GLN A 653 -24.52 2.34 7.41
N LEU A 654 -23.60 2.98 8.12
CA LEU A 654 -23.69 4.39 8.50
C LEU A 654 -22.81 5.28 7.61
N GLY A 655 -21.64 4.78 7.22
CA GLY A 655 -20.60 5.58 6.56
C GLY A 655 -19.93 4.94 5.35
N GLY A 656 -20.38 3.77 4.92
CA GLY A 656 -19.86 3.11 3.73
C GLY A 656 -20.25 3.84 2.45
N PRO A 657 -19.72 3.40 1.29
CA PRO A 657 -20.01 4.01 -0.01
C PRO A 657 -21.51 4.05 -0.33
N ALA A 658 -22.29 3.05 0.08
CA ALA A 658 -23.74 3.02 -0.12
C ALA A 658 -24.46 4.26 0.47
N ILE A 659 -23.88 4.88 1.50
CA ILE A 659 -24.37 6.14 2.07
C ILE A 659 -23.61 7.33 1.48
N MET A 660 -22.28 7.32 1.56
CA MET A 660 -21.44 8.49 1.30
C MET A 660 -21.26 8.82 -0.19
N TYR A 661 -21.31 7.82 -1.07
CA TYR A 661 -21.33 8.05 -2.52
C TYR A 661 -22.73 8.48 -2.99
N SER A 662 -23.77 7.90 -2.39
CA SER A 662 -25.17 8.19 -2.72
C SER A 662 -25.65 9.57 -2.24
N ASN A 663 -25.01 10.14 -1.22
CA ASN A 663 -25.32 11.49 -0.70
C ASN A 663 -24.36 12.58 -1.20
N GLY A 664 -23.34 12.23 -2.00
CA GLY A 664 -22.40 13.18 -2.59
C GLY A 664 -21.24 13.62 -1.69
N ILE A 665 -20.97 12.94 -0.58
CA ILE A 665 -19.76 13.17 0.24
C ILE A 665 -18.54 12.57 -0.45
N SER A 666 -18.65 11.35 -0.97
CA SER A 666 -17.63 10.67 -1.75
C SER A 666 -17.83 11.01 -3.23
N HIS A 667 -16.85 11.66 -3.85
CA HIS A 667 -16.90 11.99 -5.28
C HIS A 667 -16.66 10.76 -6.15
N LEU A 668 -15.78 9.87 -5.70
CA LEU A 668 -15.41 8.62 -6.40
C LEU A 668 -15.33 7.47 -5.40
N THR A 669 -15.53 6.25 -5.92
CA THR A 669 -15.36 5.01 -5.16
C THR A 669 -14.51 4.03 -5.95
N GLU A 670 -13.53 3.41 -5.29
CA GLU A 670 -12.58 2.50 -5.93
C GLU A 670 -12.39 1.22 -5.10
N ASN A 671 -12.12 0.10 -5.76
CA ASN A 671 -12.19 -1.21 -5.09
C ASN A 671 -11.00 -1.54 -4.19
N ASP A 672 -9.82 -0.99 -4.50
CA ASP A 672 -8.56 -1.34 -3.84
C ASP A 672 -7.70 -0.11 -3.56
N HIS A 673 -6.70 -0.28 -2.68
CA HIS A 673 -5.85 0.83 -2.23
C HIS A 673 -5.05 1.49 -3.36
N LEU A 674 -4.59 0.73 -4.36
CA LEU A 674 -3.83 1.27 -5.49
C LEU A 674 -4.74 2.02 -6.46
N SER A 675 -5.92 1.49 -6.77
CA SER A 675 -6.90 2.11 -7.66
C SER A 675 -7.38 3.47 -7.12
N VAL A 676 -7.58 3.58 -5.80
CA VAL A 676 -7.87 4.87 -5.14
C VAL A 676 -6.77 5.91 -5.42
N VAL A 677 -5.49 5.52 -5.30
CA VAL A 677 -4.35 6.42 -5.55
C VAL A 677 -4.19 6.72 -7.04
N VAL A 678 -4.45 5.76 -7.93
CA VAL A 678 -4.46 5.97 -9.39
C VAL A 678 -5.51 7.03 -9.76
N SER A 679 -6.72 6.94 -9.22
CA SER A 679 -7.77 7.92 -9.45
C SER A 679 -7.42 9.29 -8.85
N ALA A 680 -6.68 9.35 -7.73
CA ALA A 680 -6.15 10.60 -7.20
C ALA A 680 -5.10 11.25 -8.12
N ILE A 681 -4.16 10.47 -8.68
CA ILE A 681 -3.18 10.96 -9.67
C ILE A 681 -3.89 11.42 -10.96
N HIS A 682 -4.88 10.65 -11.43
CA HIS A 682 -5.67 11.02 -12.59
C HIS A 682 -6.44 12.34 -12.36
N TRP A 683 -7.01 12.55 -11.18
CA TRP A 683 -7.64 13.82 -10.82
C TRP A 683 -6.63 14.97 -10.80
N LEU A 684 -5.47 14.77 -10.17
CA LEU A 684 -4.39 15.76 -10.18
C LEU A 684 -3.97 16.16 -11.60
N SER A 685 -4.07 15.25 -12.59
CA SER A 685 -3.70 15.54 -13.98
C SER A 685 -4.48 16.69 -14.62
N TYR A 686 -5.65 17.07 -14.09
CA TYR A 686 -6.42 18.23 -14.54
C TYR A 686 -5.99 19.53 -13.83
N VAL A 687 -5.38 19.43 -12.66
CA VAL A 687 -5.15 20.54 -11.73
C VAL A 687 -3.76 21.15 -11.93
N PRO A 688 -3.61 22.49 -11.92
CA PRO A 688 -2.31 23.16 -11.93
C PRO A 688 -1.34 22.66 -10.85
N THR A 689 -0.04 22.82 -11.10
CA THR A 689 1.01 22.43 -10.14
C THR A 689 1.00 23.28 -8.87
N VAL A 690 0.61 24.55 -9.00
CA VAL A 690 0.43 25.52 -7.92
C VAL A 690 -0.82 26.37 -8.18
N ARG A 691 -1.45 26.89 -7.12
CA ARG A 691 -2.59 27.81 -7.21
C ARG A 691 -2.24 29.03 -8.08
N GLY A 692 -3.09 29.34 -9.06
CA GLY A 692 -2.88 30.40 -10.04
C GLY A 692 -1.77 30.12 -11.07
N GLY A 693 -1.26 28.88 -11.12
CA GLY A 693 -0.32 28.44 -12.13
C GLY A 693 -0.97 28.16 -13.49
N LEU A 694 -0.16 27.74 -14.46
CA LEU A 694 -0.66 27.33 -15.77
C LEU A 694 -1.44 26.01 -15.67
N LEU A 695 -2.49 25.88 -16.49
CA LEU A 695 -3.21 24.63 -16.66
C LEU A 695 -2.27 23.55 -17.24
N PRO A 696 -2.38 22.29 -16.77
CA PRO A 696 -1.58 21.19 -17.30
C PRO A 696 -2.14 20.71 -18.66
N ILE A 697 -1.85 21.47 -19.71
CA ILE A 697 -2.25 21.14 -21.09
C ILE A 697 -1.44 19.93 -21.56
N THR A 698 -2.12 18.90 -22.05
CA THR A 698 -1.50 17.68 -22.57
C THR A 698 -1.46 17.73 -24.10
N ASP A 699 -0.39 17.22 -24.70
CA ASP A 699 -0.32 17.02 -26.14
C ASP A 699 -1.25 15.88 -26.56
N ILE A 700 -2.20 16.18 -27.45
CA ILE A 700 -3.16 15.22 -27.99
C ILE A 700 -2.89 14.83 -29.44
N THR A 701 -1.77 15.30 -30.01
CA THR A 701 -1.43 15.02 -31.41
C THR A 701 -1.41 13.51 -31.69
N GLY A 702 -2.16 13.08 -32.70
CA GLY A 702 -2.32 11.66 -33.05
C GLY A 702 -3.27 10.85 -32.15
N ILE A 703 -3.84 11.45 -31.10
CA ILE A 703 -4.89 10.84 -30.25
C ILE A 703 -6.26 11.38 -30.66
N ASP A 704 -6.41 12.70 -30.68
CA ASP A 704 -7.65 13.37 -31.07
C ASP A 704 -7.33 14.67 -31.83
N ASP A 705 -8.11 14.96 -32.88
CA ASP A 705 -7.93 16.16 -33.71
C ASP A 705 -8.94 17.23 -33.31
N ILE A 706 -8.48 18.46 -33.12
CA ILE A 706 -9.31 19.59 -32.67
C ILE A 706 -10.29 20.00 -33.77
N ASP A 707 -9.88 19.89 -35.04
CA ASP A 707 -10.69 20.31 -36.19
C ASP A 707 -11.74 19.26 -36.62
N ARG A 708 -11.87 18.16 -35.87
CA ARG A 708 -12.82 17.10 -36.20
C ARG A 708 -14.27 17.54 -36.00
N ALA A 709 -15.16 16.95 -36.80
CA ALA A 709 -16.60 17.14 -36.60
C ALA A 709 -17.10 16.42 -35.33
N ILE A 710 -18.09 17.03 -34.67
CA ILE A 710 -18.77 16.45 -33.50
C ILE A 710 -20.00 15.69 -33.99
N SER A 711 -20.06 14.38 -33.71
CA SER A 711 -21.22 13.55 -34.03
C SER A 711 -22.26 13.63 -32.91
N PHE A 712 -23.41 14.23 -33.21
CA PHE A 712 -24.51 14.42 -32.26
C PHE A 712 -25.52 13.27 -32.35
N ALA A 713 -25.44 12.28 -31.46
CA ALA A 713 -26.39 11.16 -31.43
C ALA A 713 -27.25 11.14 -30.15
N ARG A 714 -26.65 11.27 -28.96
CA ARG A 714 -27.33 11.27 -27.64
C ARG A 714 -26.56 12.12 -26.61
N TRP A 715 -27.25 12.64 -25.59
CA TRP A 715 -26.75 13.61 -24.61
C TRP A 715 -25.51 13.18 -23.79
N MET A 716 -25.39 11.91 -23.36
CA MET A 716 -24.14 11.42 -22.73
C MET A 716 -23.02 11.18 -23.76
N LEU A 717 -23.39 10.68 -24.95
CA LEU A 717 -22.46 10.46 -26.05
C LEU A 717 -21.96 11.78 -26.66
N LEU A 718 -22.65 12.89 -26.37
CA LEU A 718 -22.19 14.24 -26.69
C LEU A 718 -20.83 14.53 -26.06
N LEU A 719 -20.52 13.98 -24.88
CA LEU A 719 -19.27 14.27 -24.19
C LEU A 719 -18.13 13.40 -24.72
N THR A 720 -18.34 12.08 -24.75
CA THR A 720 -17.27 11.09 -24.98
C THR A 720 -17.23 10.50 -26.39
N GLY A 721 -18.28 10.71 -27.19
CA GLY A 721 -18.48 10.02 -28.46
C GLY A 721 -18.97 8.57 -28.28
N GLN A 722 -19.12 7.85 -29.39
CA GLN A 722 -19.53 6.45 -29.45
C GLN A 722 -18.59 5.67 -30.39
N GLU A 723 -18.36 4.39 -30.12
CA GLU A 723 -17.77 3.47 -31.12
C GLU A 723 -18.89 2.72 -31.85
N ASP A 724 -18.80 2.68 -33.17
CA ASP A 724 -19.70 1.90 -34.03
C ASP A 724 -19.42 0.40 -33.92
N ASP A 725 -20.40 -0.40 -34.32
CA ASP A 725 -20.29 -1.86 -34.43
C ASP A 725 -19.13 -2.31 -35.36
N ASN A 726 -18.71 -1.42 -36.27
CA ASN A 726 -17.59 -1.61 -37.19
C ASN A 726 -16.23 -1.13 -36.63
N GLY A 727 -16.17 -0.68 -35.37
CA GLY A 727 -14.96 -0.17 -34.72
C GLY A 727 -14.57 1.27 -35.10
N GLY A 728 -15.41 1.99 -35.85
CA GLY A 728 -15.21 3.42 -36.14
C GLY A 728 -15.61 4.26 -34.93
N TRP A 729 -14.77 5.21 -34.51
CA TRP A 729 -15.10 6.13 -33.41
C TRP A 729 -15.78 7.40 -33.94
N HIS A 730 -16.98 7.65 -33.44
CA HIS A 730 -17.77 8.86 -33.63
C HIS A 730 -17.48 9.83 -32.48
N GLY A 731 -16.71 10.88 -32.77
CA GLY A 731 -16.16 11.78 -31.76
C GLY A 731 -17.21 12.64 -31.03
N GLY A 732 -17.04 12.75 -29.71
CA GLY A 732 -17.83 13.64 -28.82
C GLY A 732 -17.33 15.09 -28.83
N PHE A 733 -17.79 15.94 -27.91
CA PHE A 733 -17.32 17.32 -27.79
C PHE A 733 -15.90 17.39 -27.21
N PHE A 734 -15.57 16.48 -26.28
CA PHE A 734 -14.27 16.44 -25.61
C PHE A 734 -13.34 15.38 -26.19
N ASP A 735 -12.08 15.45 -25.78
CA ASP A 735 -11.03 14.54 -26.21
C ASP A 735 -11.36 13.09 -25.82
N LYS A 736 -11.08 12.13 -26.72
CA LYS A 736 -11.37 10.70 -26.48
C LYS A 736 -10.82 10.21 -25.14
N GLY A 737 -11.70 9.66 -24.29
CA GLY A 737 -11.31 9.08 -23.00
C GLY A 737 -10.88 10.09 -21.93
N SER A 738 -11.07 11.40 -22.15
CA SER A 738 -10.68 12.44 -21.19
C SER A 738 -11.74 12.72 -20.11
N PHE A 739 -13.02 12.44 -20.36
CA PHE A 739 -14.09 12.75 -19.40
C PHE A 739 -14.05 11.81 -18.19
N THR A 740 -13.95 12.39 -17.00
CA THR A 740 -13.97 11.70 -15.71
C THR A 740 -15.10 12.25 -14.87
N GLU A 741 -16.18 11.48 -14.74
CA GLU A 741 -17.35 11.85 -13.94
C GLU A 741 -17.04 11.79 -12.45
N THR A 742 -17.54 12.75 -11.68
CA THR A 742 -17.46 12.80 -10.21
C THR A 742 -18.86 12.98 -9.64
N LEU A 743 -19.08 12.53 -8.39
CA LEU A 743 -20.40 12.60 -7.73
C LEU A 743 -21.50 11.84 -8.49
N ALA A 744 -21.14 10.81 -9.28
CA ALA A 744 -22.09 10.08 -10.14
C ALA A 744 -23.11 9.25 -9.33
N GLY A 745 -22.82 8.95 -8.07
CA GLY A 745 -23.74 8.25 -7.16
C GLY A 745 -24.93 9.09 -6.69
N TRP A 746 -24.83 10.42 -6.76
CA TRP A 746 -25.78 11.35 -6.15
C TRP A 746 -26.35 12.34 -7.19
N ALA A 747 -27.64 12.67 -7.05
CA ALA A 747 -28.36 13.62 -7.91
C ALA A 747 -28.07 13.41 -9.41
N LYS A 748 -28.46 12.25 -9.93
CA LYS A 748 -28.13 11.76 -11.28
C LYS A 748 -28.77 12.57 -12.41
N THR A 749 -29.68 13.48 -12.11
CA THR A 749 -30.26 14.46 -13.06
C THR A 749 -29.24 15.51 -13.55
N VAL A 750 -28.10 15.64 -12.88
CA VAL A 750 -26.97 16.47 -13.31
C VAL A 750 -25.70 15.63 -13.29
N VAL A 751 -24.97 15.66 -14.40
CA VAL A 751 -23.67 15.01 -14.57
C VAL A 751 -22.58 16.07 -14.42
N VAL A 752 -21.57 15.79 -13.59
CA VAL A 752 -20.45 16.71 -13.33
C VAL A 752 -19.13 15.96 -13.42
N GLY A 753 -18.10 16.58 -14.00
CA GLY A 753 -16.81 15.93 -14.18
C GLY A 753 -15.72 16.85 -14.69
N ARG A 754 -14.55 16.29 -14.96
CA ARG A 754 -13.46 16.97 -15.67
C ARG A 754 -13.27 16.33 -17.04
N ALA A 755 -12.92 17.12 -18.04
CA ALA A 755 -12.56 16.66 -19.37
C ALA A 755 -11.39 17.48 -19.93
N ARG A 756 -10.88 17.07 -21.09
CA ARG A 756 -9.97 17.90 -21.89
C ARG A 756 -10.61 18.27 -23.23
N LEU A 757 -10.38 19.50 -23.67
CA LEU A 757 -10.77 19.99 -24.99
C LEU A 757 -9.50 20.49 -25.69
N GLY A 758 -9.03 19.78 -26.70
CA GLY A 758 -7.78 20.13 -27.36
C GLY A 758 -6.58 20.02 -26.42
N GLY A 759 -6.62 19.10 -25.45
CA GLY A 759 -5.62 18.97 -24.38
C GLY A 759 -5.83 19.92 -23.19
N ILE A 760 -6.71 20.92 -23.27
CA ILE A 760 -6.96 21.90 -22.20
C ILE A 760 -7.92 21.30 -21.17
N PRO A 761 -7.51 21.14 -19.89
CA PRO A 761 -8.39 20.62 -18.85
C PRO A 761 -9.47 21.63 -18.45
N MET A 762 -10.71 21.16 -18.29
CA MET A 762 -11.83 22.00 -17.84
C MET A 762 -12.87 21.20 -17.05
N GLY A 763 -13.61 21.90 -16.20
CA GLY A 763 -14.79 21.40 -15.51
C GLY A 763 -15.99 21.35 -16.44
N VAL A 764 -16.82 20.32 -16.30
CA VAL A 764 -17.97 20.07 -17.17
C VAL A 764 -19.20 19.83 -16.31
N ILE A 765 -20.29 20.52 -16.62
CA ILE A 765 -21.62 20.30 -16.04
C ILE A 765 -22.62 20.07 -17.17
N VAL A 766 -23.36 18.97 -17.10
CA VAL A 766 -24.30 18.54 -18.15
C VAL A 766 -25.60 18.12 -17.51
N THR A 767 -26.72 18.49 -18.13
CA THR A 767 -28.05 18.02 -17.72
C THR A 767 -28.31 16.59 -18.23
N GLU A 768 -28.80 15.70 -17.36
CA GLU A 768 -29.35 14.40 -17.78
C GLU A 768 -30.83 14.56 -18.15
N ASN A 769 -31.20 13.98 -19.30
CA ASN A 769 -32.53 14.16 -19.89
C ASN A 769 -33.45 12.99 -19.63
N ARG A 770 -32.90 11.83 -19.27
CA ARG A 770 -33.70 10.70 -18.80
C ARG A 770 -34.16 10.96 -17.38
N SER A 771 -35.32 10.44 -17.04
CA SER A 771 -35.73 10.39 -15.65
C SER A 771 -34.75 9.53 -14.86
N ALA A 772 -34.38 10.00 -13.68
CA ALA A 772 -33.49 9.31 -12.77
C ALA A 772 -34.24 8.88 -11.51
N GLU A 773 -33.79 7.79 -10.91
CA GLU A 773 -34.34 7.30 -9.65
C GLU A 773 -33.46 7.74 -8.49
N ALA A 774 -34.05 8.46 -7.54
CA ALA A 774 -33.46 8.78 -6.26
C ALA A 774 -34.03 7.84 -5.20
N ILE A 775 -33.20 6.90 -4.74
CA ILE A 775 -33.56 5.92 -3.72
C ILE A 775 -33.16 6.48 -2.35
N ARG A 776 -34.14 6.68 -1.46
CA ARG A 776 -33.87 6.96 -0.05
C ARG A 776 -33.98 5.65 0.74
N PRO A 777 -32.90 5.16 1.37
CA PRO A 777 -32.93 3.91 2.13
C PRO A 777 -33.85 4.04 3.34
N ALA A 778 -34.46 2.93 3.75
CA ALA A 778 -35.19 2.87 5.01
C ALA A 778 -34.23 3.07 6.19
N ASP A 779 -34.63 3.85 7.19
CA ASP A 779 -33.87 3.95 8.43
C ASP A 779 -34.15 2.71 9.31
N PRO A 780 -33.15 1.86 9.60
CA PRO A 780 -33.36 0.70 10.47
C PRO A 780 -33.82 1.06 11.88
N ALA A 781 -33.63 2.32 12.32
CA ALA A 781 -34.12 2.79 13.62
C ALA A 781 -35.64 3.02 13.65
N ASP A 782 -36.28 3.23 12.50
CA ASP A 782 -37.74 3.38 12.38
C ASP A 782 -38.35 2.10 11.80
N LEU A 783 -39.09 1.36 12.64
CA LEU A 783 -39.76 0.11 12.28
C LEU A 783 -40.80 0.25 11.17
N LYS A 784 -41.30 1.47 10.91
CA LYS A 784 -42.28 1.75 9.85
C LYS A 784 -41.65 2.28 8.58
N ALA A 785 -40.36 2.62 8.60
CA ALA A 785 -39.68 3.13 7.43
C ALA A 785 -39.57 2.03 6.37
N SER A 786 -39.98 2.37 5.16
CA SER A 786 -39.72 1.59 3.96
C SER A 786 -38.84 2.39 3.01
N GLU A 787 -38.12 1.69 2.13
CA GLU A 787 -37.40 2.35 1.05
C GLU A 787 -38.37 3.19 0.21
N THR A 788 -37.96 4.41 -0.13
CA THR A 788 -38.74 5.29 -1.01
C THR A 788 -37.96 5.56 -2.28
N VAL A 789 -38.57 5.23 -3.42
CA VAL A 789 -38.03 5.49 -4.74
C VAL A 789 -38.74 6.72 -5.31
N ILE A 790 -37.97 7.78 -5.52
CA ILE A 790 -38.45 9.04 -6.06
C ILE A 790 -38.01 9.14 -7.52
N GLN A 791 -38.97 9.29 -8.43
CA GLN A 791 -38.69 9.59 -9.83
C GLN A 791 -38.40 11.08 -9.99
N GLU A 792 -37.19 11.40 -10.44
CA GLU A 792 -36.76 12.75 -10.77
C GLU A 792 -36.78 12.91 -12.29
N ALA A 793 -37.58 13.84 -12.80
CA ALA A 793 -37.67 14.09 -14.23
C ALA A 793 -36.36 14.68 -14.78
N GLY A 794 -35.93 14.22 -15.96
CA GLY A 794 -34.78 14.80 -16.65
C GLY A 794 -35.03 16.25 -17.05
N GLY A 795 -33.98 17.05 -17.14
CA GLY A 795 -34.08 18.47 -17.50
C GLY A 795 -34.68 19.38 -16.43
N VAL A 796 -34.73 18.96 -15.16
CA VAL A 796 -35.30 19.75 -14.04
C VAL A 796 -34.33 19.78 -12.86
N TRP A 797 -34.18 20.94 -12.22
CA TRP A 797 -33.43 21.05 -10.96
C TRP A 797 -34.31 20.75 -9.75
N PHE A 798 -33.94 19.70 -9.03
CA PHE A 798 -34.37 19.33 -7.68
C PHE A 798 -33.37 19.86 -6.63
N PRO A 799 -33.74 19.91 -5.33
CA PRO A 799 -32.85 20.39 -4.26
C PRO A 799 -31.44 19.77 -4.28
N ASN A 800 -31.37 18.45 -4.40
CA ASN A 800 -30.12 17.69 -4.50
C ASN A 800 -29.29 18.07 -5.74
N SER A 801 -29.93 18.16 -6.91
CA SER A 801 -29.25 18.49 -8.17
C SER A 801 -28.78 19.95 -8.23
N ALA A 802 -29.55 20.89 -7.68
CA ALA A 802 -29.13 22.29 -7.54
C ALA A 802 -27.92 22.39 -6.59
N TYR A 803 -27.95 21.64 -5.49
CA TYR A 803 -26.82 21.57 -4.55
C TYR A 803 -25.58 20.94 -5.21
N LYS A 804 -25.75 19.87 -5.99
CA LYS A 804 -24.65 19.24 -6.76
C LYS A 804 -24.04 20.21 -7.77
N THR A 805 -24.87 20.98 -8.48
CA THR A 805 -24.39 22.03 -9.40
C THR A 805 -23.58 23.09 -8.65
N ALA A 806 -24.09 23.64 -7.54
CA ALA A 806 -23.38 24.64 -6.75
C ALA A 806 -22.06 24.10 -6.16
N GLN A 807 -22.05 22.86 -5.67
CA GLN A 807 -20.85 22.20 -5.15
C GLN A 807 -19.80 22.02 -6.26
N ALA A 808 -20.20 21.56 -7.45
CA ALA A 808 -19.28 21.36 -8.57
C ALA A 808 -18.63 22.68 -9.00
N ILE A 809 -19.40 23.78 -9.08
CA ILE A 809 -18.86 25.11 -9.41
C ILE A 809 -17.80 25.54 -8.38
N ASN A 810 -18.06 25.35 -7.09
CA ASN A 810 -17.09 25.66 -6.03
C ASN A 810 -15.82 24.78 -6.10
N ASP A 811 -15.97 23.50 -6.43
CA ASP A 811 -14.83 22.59 -6.62
C ASP A 811 -13.97 23.02 -7.80
N PHE A 812 -14.56 23.35 -8.96
CA PHE A 812 -13.82 23.82 -10.13
C PHE A 812 -13.12 25.16 -9.91
N ARG A 813 -13.75 26.09 -9.17
CA ARG A 813 -13.14 27.36 -8.75
C ARG A 813 -11.86 27.13 -7.94
N THR A 814 -11.91 26.20 -6.99
CA THR A 814 -10.77 25.87 -6.12
C THR A 814 -9.71 25.00 -6.82
N GLU A 815 -10.05 24.44 -7.98
CA GLU A 815 -9.13 23.74 -8.89
C GLU A 815 -8.47 24.65 -9.93
N ASP A 816 -8.87 25.93 -10.00
CA ASP A 816 -8.47 26.88 -11.06
C ASP A 816 -8.80 26.39 -12.47
N LEU A 817 -9.88 25.62 -12.61
CA LEU A 817 -10.33 25.11 -13.91
C LEU A 817 -11.33 26.07 -14.57
N PRO A 818 -11.24 26.30 -15.89
CA PRO A 818 -12.35 26.86 -16.64
C PRO A 818 -13.53 25.88 -16.61
N LEU A 819 -14.75 26.39 -16.82
CA LEU A 819 -15.98 25.62 -16.72
C LEU A 819 -16.79 25.73 -18.00
N ILE A 820 -17.33 24.61 -18.47
CA ILE A 820 -18.34 24.58 -19.52
C ILE A 820 -19.61 23.89 -19.04
N ILE A 821 -20.76 24.51 -19.32
CA ILE A 821 -22.07 24.04 -18.92
C ILE A 821 -22.91 23.78 -20.16
N PHE A 822 -23.28 22.52 -20.39
CA PHE A 822 -24.25 22.15 -21.42
C PHE A 822 -25.66 22.26 -20.84
N ALA A 823 -26.26 23.44 -21.03
CA ALA A 823 -27.49 23.81 -20.36
C ALA A 823 -28.72 23.26 -21.10
N ASN A 824 -29.49 22.40 -20.41
CA ASN A 824 -30.77 21.88 -20.90
C ASN A 824 -31.81 21.73 -19.77
N TRP A 825 -32.02 22.80 -18.99
CA TRP A 825 -32.97 22.81 -17.88
C TRP A 825 -34.25 23.59 -18.21
N ARG A 826 -35.40 22.93 -18.05
CA ARG A 826 -36.74 23.53 -18.12
C ARG A 826 -37.09 24.41 -16.92
N GLY A 827 -36.27 24.36 -15.86
CA GLY A 827 -36.48 25.13 -14.65
C GLY A 827 -36.21 24.33 -13.39
N PHE A 828 -36.63 24.90 -12.25
CA PHE A 828 -36.60 24.26 -10.95
C PHE A 828 -37.92 23.52 -10.69
N SER A 829 -37.87 22.44 -9.91
CA SER A 829 -39.08 21.76 -9.45
C SER A 829 -39.84 22.66 -8.47
N GLY A 830 -40.99 23.16 -8.92
CA GLY A 830 -41.90 23.99 -8.11
C GLY A 830 -42.93 23.18 -7.32
N GLY A 831 -42.78 21.86 -7.22
CA GLY A 831 -43.70 21.01 -6.46
C GLY A 831 -43.62 21.27 -4.95
N GLN A 832 -44.74 21.08 -4.23
CA GLN A 832 -44.82 21.37 -2.78
C GLN A 832 -43.69 20.70 -1.98
N ARG A 833 -43.37 19.43 -2.29
CA ARG A 833 -42.30 18.69 -1.61
C ARG A 833 -40.94 19.33 -1.84
N ASP A 834 -40.60 19.65 -3.08
CA ASP A 834 -39.26 20.14 -3.41
C ASP A 834 -39.06 21.60 -2.98
N MET A 835 -40.15 22.38 -2.93
CA MET A 835 -40.20 23.70 -2.29
C MET A 835 -39.99 23.61 -0.77
N PHE A 836 -40.61 22.60 -0.12
CA PHE A 836 -40.41 22.32 1.30
C PHE A 836 -38.99 21.83 1.59
N ASP A 837 -38.43 20.99 0.72
CA ASP A 837 -37.03 20.55 0.72
C ASP A 837 -36.06 21.66 0.24
N GLU A 838 -36.50 22.93 0.28
CA GLU A 838 -35.67 24.13 0.21
C GLU A 838 -34.95 24.38 -1.12
N VAL A 839 -35.54 23.95 -2.25
CA VAL A 839 -34.95 24.13 -3.61
C VAL A 839 -34.47 25.57 -3.88
N LEU A 840 -35.16 26.59 -3.35
CA LEU A 840 -34.77 27.99 -3.50
C LEU A 840 -33.43 28.32 -2.85
N LYS A 841 -33.12 27.73 -1.69
CA LYS A 841 -31.82 27.92 -1.03
C LYS A 841 -30.71 27.35 -1.91
N TYR A 842 -30.87 26.12 -2.40
CA TYR A 842 -29.88 25.47 -3.25
C TYR A 842 -29.73 26.15 -4.62
N GLY A 843 -30.82 26.66 -5.20
CA GLY A 843 -30.76 27.48 -6.41
C GLY A 843 -29.97 28.77 -6.21
N SER A 844 -30.11 29.44 -5.06
CA SER A 844 -29.33 30.65 -4.76
C SER A 844 -27.82 30.38 -4.60
N LEU A 845 -27.44 29.20 -4.10
CA LEU A 845 -26.03 28.80 -3.97
C LEU A 845 -25.31 28.69 -5.33
N ILE A 846 -26.03 28.42 -6.41
CA ILE A 846 -25.47 28.41 -7.77
C ILE A 846 -24.98 29.81 -8.14
N VAL A 847 -25.81 30.83 -7.87
CA VAL A 847 -25.48 32.24 -8.13
C VAL A 847 -24.30 32.67 -7.25
N ASP A 848 -24.34 32.36 -5.95
CA ASP A 848 -23.23 32.67 -5.03
C ASP A 848 -21.89 32.04 -5.47
N ALA A 849 -21.94 30.85 -6.07
CA ALA A 849 -20.75 30.16 -6.59
C ALA A 849 -20.19 30.86 -7.84
N PHE A 850 -21.04 31.29 -8.78
CA PHE A 850 -20.60 32.02 -9.98
C PHE A 850 -20.04 33.41 -9.67
N VAL A 851 -20.62 34.13 -8.71
CA VAL A 851 -20.11 35.44 -8.28
C VAL A 851 -18.66 35.34 -7.77
N LYS A 852 -18.28 34.22 -7.15
CA LYS A 852 -16.92 33.98 -6.64
C LYS A 852 -15.98 33.35 -7.67
N PHE A 853 -16.48 32.99 -8.86
CA PHE A 853 -15.70 32.28 -9.87
C PHE A 853 -14.72 33.23 -10.57
N GLN A 854 -13.50 32.76 -10.85
CA GLN A 854 -12.40 33.60 -11.35
C GLN A 854 -11.87 33.18 -12.73
N GLN A 855 -12.17 31.95 -13.16
CA GLN A 855 -11.76 31.40 -14.46
C GLN A 855 -12.88 31.56 -15.50
N PRO A 856 -12.59 31.44 -16.81
CA PRO A 856 -13.63 31.50 -17.84
C PRO A 856 -14.74 30.46 -17.64
N VAL A 857 -15.98 30.88 -17.82
CA VAL A 857 -17.19 30.05 -17.75
C VAL A 857 -17.96 30.17 -19.05
N PHE A 858 -18.19 29.03 -19.70
CA PHE A 858 -18.93 28.94 -20.95
C PHE A 858 -20.26 28.24 -20.71
N VAL A 859 -21.37 28.96 -20.84
CA VAL A 859 -22.71 28.37 -20.81
C VAL A 859 -23.14 28.14 -22.25
N TYR A 860 -23.26 26.89 -22.67
CA TYR A 860 -23.68 26.53 -24.01
C TYR A 860 -25.06 25.86 -23.99
N ILE A 861 -25.99 26.37 -24.79
CA ILE A 861 -27.29 25.71 -25.06
C ILE A 861 -27.12 24.86 -26.33
N PRO A 862 -26.98 23.54 -26.20
CA PRO A 862 -26.73 22.64 -27.33
C PRO A 862 -27.95 22.50 -28.28
N PRO A 863 -27.76 21.89 -29.46
CA PRO A 863 -28.86 21.63 -30.39
C PRO A 863 -29.97 20.81 -29.72
N HIS A 864 -31.24 21.17 -29.96
CA HIS A 864 -32.42 20.54 -29.37
C HIS A 864 -32.56 20.69 -27.85
N ALA A 865 -31.68 21.46 -27.19
CA ALA A 865 -31.86 21.81 -25.80
C ALA A 865 -32.79 23.01 -25.63
N GLU A 866 -33.41 23.05 -24.47
CA GLU A 866 -34.26 24.12 -24.03
C GLU A 866 -33.85 24.63 -22.65
N ILE A 867 -33.89 25.95 -22.52
CA ILE A 867 -33.73 26.62 -21.23
C ILE A 867 -34.93 27.55 -21.01
N ARG A 868 -35.40 27.61 -19.76
CA ARG A 868 -36.59 28.41 -19.39
C ARG A 868 -36.29 29.37 -18.25
N GLY A 869 -37.24 30.27 -17.97
CA GLY A 869 -37.07 31.41 -17.07
C GLY A 869 -36.33 31.08 -15.77
N GLY A 870 -36.82 30.14 -14.98
CA GLY A 870 -36.17 29.78 -13.71
C GLY A 870 -34.72 29.33 -13.86
N ALA A 871 -34.43 28.52 -14.88
CA ALA A 871 -33.07 28.02 -15.10
C ALA A 871 -32.13 29.06 -15.74
N TRP A 872 -32.66 29.92 -16.61
CA TRP A 872 -31.89 30.99 -17.26
C TRP A 872 -31.30 31.94 -16.23
N VAL A 873 -32.10 32.37 -15.26
CA VAL A 873 -31.72 33.40 -14.28
C VAL A 873 -30.48 33.02 -13.47
N VAL A 874 -30.23 31.74 -13.22
CA VAL A 874 -29.07 31.27 -12.44
C VAL A 874 -27.83 30.95 -13.28
N LEU A 875 -27.92 31.04 -14.61
CA LEU A 875 -26.82 30.78 -15.55
C LEU A 875 -26.49 31.98 -16.44
N ASP A 876 -27.20 33.10 -16.29
CA ASP A 876 -27.01 34.26 -17.14
C ASP A 876 -25.62 34.88 -16.95
N ALA A 877 -25.01 35.33 -18.05
CA ALA A 877 -23.67 35.92 -18.03
C ALA A 877 -23.58 37.20 -17.18
N SER A 878 -24.70 37.91 -16.97
CA SER A 878 -24.76 39.11 -16.12
C SER A 878 -24.47 38.84 -14.64
N ILE A 879 -24.50 37.58 -14.19
CA ILE A 879 -24.10 37.22 -12.82
C ILE A 879 -22.63 37.56 -12.58
N ASN A 880 -21.78 37.31 -13.57
CA ASN A 880 -20.36 37.62 -13.53
C ASN A 880 -19.81 37.90 -14.94
N GLU A 881 -20.09 39.11 -15.43
CA GLU A 881 -19.74 39.57 -16.78
C GLU A 881 -18.24 39.51 -17.10
N SER A 882 -17.39 39.44 -16.06
CA SER A 882 -15.94 39.41 -16.24
C SER A 882 -15.40 38.06 -16.71
N VAL A 883 -16.15 36.97 -16.47
CA VAL A 883 -15.69 35.60 -16.78
C VAL A 883 -16.73 34.72 -17.46
N MET A 884 -18.02 35.10 -17.42
CA MET A 884 -19.10 34.29 -17.98
C MET A 884 -19.46 34.71 -19.40
N GLU A 885 -19.59 33.72 -20.28
CA GLU A 885 -20.09 33.88 -21.64
C GLU A 885 -21.19 32.86 -21.92
N MET A 886 -22.23 33.27 -22.65
CA MET A 886 -23.37 32.41 -22.98
C MET A 886 -23.53 32.27 -24.50
N TYR A 887 -23.61 31.03 -24.96
CA TYR A 887 -23.73 30.62 -26.36
C TYR A 887 -24.98 29.78 -26.57
N ALA A 888 -25.58 29.87 -27.75
CA ALA A 888 -26.72 29.04 -28.14
C ALA A 888 -26.56 28.53 -29.57
N SER A 889 -26.97 27.28 -29.82
CA SER A 889 -26.98 26.74 -31.19
C SER A 889 -27.97 27.49 -32.09
N ALA A 890 -27.49 28.02 -33.21
CA ALA A 890 -28.21 28.99 -34.05
C ALA A 890 -29.61 28.56 -34.55
N ASN A 891 -29.84 27.26 -34.80
CA ASN A 891 -31.08 26.80 -35.45
C ASN A 891 -31.99 25.95 -34.53
N ASN A 892 -31.42 25.22 -33.58
CA ASN A 892 -32.14 24.15 -32.86
C ASN A 892 -32.22 24.33 -31.34
N ALA A 893 -31.59 25.35 -30.76
CA ALA A 893 -31.79 25.69 -29.35
C ALA A 893 -33.09 26.47 -29.13
N ARG A 894 -33.67 26.40 -27.93
CA ARG A 894 -34.90 27.14 -27.56
C ARG A 894 -34.76 27.80 -26.19
N GLY A 895 -34.85 29.12 -26.12
CA GLY A 895 -34.87 29.89 -24.86
C GLY A 895 -36.15 30.73 -24.73
N GLY A 896 -36.69 30.86 -23.52
CA GLY A 896 -37.85 31.72 -23.26
C GLY A 896 -38.32 31.68 -21.80
N VAL A 897 -39.17 32.63 -21.39
CA VAL A 897 -39.65 32.70 -19.99
C VAL A 897 -40.49 31.48 -19.61
N LEU A 898 -41.41 31.08 -20.49
CA LEU A 898 -42.28 29.91 -20.35
C LEU A 898 -42.13 29.00 -21.58
N GLU A 899 -42.50 27.72 -21.41
CA GLU A 899 -42.71 26.83 -22.56
C GLU A 899 -43.82 27.35 -23.48
N ALA A 900 -43.77 27.01 -24.76
CA ALA A 900 -44.74 27.47 -25.76
C ALA A 900 -46.19 27.18 -25.35
N ASN A 901 -46.46 25.97 -24.82
CA ASN A 901 -47.78 25.58 -24.32
C ASN A 901 -48.23 26.44 -23.12
N GLY A 902 -47.30 26.73 -22.19
CA GLY A 902 -47.57 27.58 -21.03
C GLY A 902 -47.78 29.05 -21.41
N ALA A 903 -47.02 29.55 -22.38
CA ALA A 903 -47.20 30.90 -22.90
C ALA A 903 -48.55 31.05 -23.63
N ALA A 904 -48.89 30.08 -24.48
CA ALA A 904 -50.15 30.07 -25.22
C ALA A 904 -51.37 30.02 -24.29
N SER A 905 -51.36 29.19 -23.25
CA SER A 905 -52.49 29.11 -22.30
C SER A 905 -52.74 30.42 -21.54
N VAL A 906 -51.71 31.22 -21.30
CA VAL A 906 -51.81 32.49 -20.58
C VAL A 906 -52.13 33.67 -21.49
N LYS A 907 -51.50 33.74 -22.67
CA LYS A 907 -51.52 34.90 -23.58
C LYS A 907 -52.36 34.70 -24.85
N TYR A 908 -52.73 33.48 -25.18
CA TYR A 908 -53.54 33.14 -26.36
C TYR A 908 -54.80 32.39 -25.92
N ARG A 909 -55.69 33.13 -25.25
CA ARG A 909 -56.85 32.52 -24.56
C ARG A 909 -57.97 32.23 -25.55
N THR A 910 -59.05 31.62 -25.07
CA THR A 910 -60.22 31.27 -25.90
C THR A 910 -60.74 32.42 -26.75
N LYS A 911 -60.69 33.67 -26.25
CA LYS A 911 -61.07 34.86 -27.03
C LYS A 911 -60.19 35.06 -28.27
N ASP A 912 -58.87 34.92 -28.12
CA ASP A 912 -57.91 35.10 -29.21
C ASP A 912 -57.97 33.93 -30.20
N MET A 913 -58.22 32.72 -29.69
CA MET A 913 -58.50 31.53 -30.51
C MET A 913 -59.76 31.72 -31.35
N ILE A 914 -60.90 32.09 -30.74
CA ILE A 914 -62.16 32.35 -31.45
C ILE A 914 -61.98 33.48 -32.47
N GLY A 915 -61.31 34.58 -32.10
CA GLY A 915 -61.01 35.67 -33.02
C GLY A 915 -60.15 35.24 -34.20
N THR A 916 -59.30 34.23 -34.03
CA THR A 916 -58.49 33.64 -35.09
C THR A 916 -59.27 32.64 -35.94
N MET A 917 -60.15 31.84 -35.33
CA MET A 917 -61.06 30.94 -36.04
C MET A 917 -61.97 31.74 -36.97
N HIS A 918 -62.64 32.79 -36.47
CA HIS A 918 -63.46 33.67 -37.32
C HIS A 918 -62.70 34.36 -38.46
N ARG A 919 -61.38 34.46 -38.39
CA ARG A 919 -60.55 35.05 -39.44
C ARG A 919 -60.08 34.04 -40.47
N LEU A 920 -59.89 32.78 -40.08
CA LEU A 920 -59.18 31.77 -40.89
C LEU A 920 -60.06 30.55 -41.26
N ASP A 921 -61.20 30.37 -40.61
CA ASP A 921 -62.13 29.24 -40.76
C ASP A 921 -63.50 29.80 -41.17
N GLU A 922 -63.90 29.54 -42.43
CA GLU A 922 -65.15 30.04 -43.04
C GLU A 922 -66.40 29.27 -42.59
#